data_AF-A0A5E4WA36-F1
#
_entry.id   AF-A0A5E4WA36-F1
#
_cell.length_a   1.000
_cell.length_b   1.000
_cell.length_c   1.000
_cell.angle_alpha   90.00
_cell.angle_beta   90.00
_cell.angle_gamma   90.00
#
_symmetry.space_group_name_H-M   'P 1'
#
loop_
_entity.id
_entity.type
_entity.pdbx_description
1 polymer ?
#
loop_
_entity_poly.entity_id
_entity_poly.type
_entity_poly.pdbx_seq_one_letter_code
_entity_poly.pdbx_strand_id
1 'polypeptide(L)'
;MQATVRLNGRVLWLSASAEAMTRQLTGETLTRAEAGTLRDQISTDEMTPARACLAFDESLGDYLYVGLRCHDDSSDAAGVFPVTQKAVREGGFSLSVSGLRRGKGSSREASPFAERCAGIRIVIAESFERIYAQNCQNLGLLMSTDVTLAERLQDGEAIPIEAFLEDCDPLAEAIVRSGGLFGYTQRRLSGDIVPPQPVHAPGAMTYGEKIIARALGVPRVRAGDAVFVPADWRFSHEYVTPMAVSFLRHAYGDGIPALRDAASVLCFEDHLTHLDAVSADGSRPPQIVDAARRLGTVQREFCAQHGLRLHGRAAGGGSEGICHALMLERYALPGQVIVGTDSHTPHCGAIGAFAFGVGATEMANAWLTGDARLAVPGTCLVHLRGRLPTGVGAKDLALHLLHLPYIRDGRAIGQIIEFAGAAVAHLSTDERATLTNMVAEIGGLTGLVVPDAETVRYLRERRGIEVTLDAWMAGDPQASYAHVIEIDCASLGAMVASPGDPGNGVALADLSTEVVIDIAYGGSCTGSKRDDLRACHDVLAWGLSQGHRVADGVRFYLQYGSEDVRVWCEAQGYADVFKAAGVTMLSPGCGACVNAGPGVSKTSDEVVISAQNRNFPGRSGPGQMWLGSPATVAASALAGYIVGFDQLQRDGFASHPVSHPAAHSATGRGTGAAPHAGRGG
;
A
#
# COMPACT_ATOMS: atom_id res chain seq x y z
N MET A 1 13.40 -4.03 30.62
CA MET A 1 14.56 -4.69 29.97
C MET A 1 15.71 -4.81 30.96
N GLN A 2 16.72 -5.67 30.68
CA GLN A 2 17.99 -5.67 31.43
C GLN A 2 18.73 -4.34 31.22
N ALA A 3 19.53 -3.92 32.20
CA ALA A 3 20.33 -2.69 32.10
C ALA A 3 21.45 -2.79 31.05
N THR A 4 21.88 -4.00 30.73
CA THR A 4 22.87 -4.30 29.70
C THR A 4 22.35 -5.35 28.74
N VAL A 5 22.84 -5.28 27.50
CA VAL A 5 22.53 -6.18 26.38
C VAL A 5 23.76 -7.05 26.15
N ARG A 6 23.53 -8.37 26.05
CA ARG A 6 24.55 -9.37 25.71
C ARG A 6 24.08 -10.18 24.51
N LEU A 7 25.02 -10.61 23.68
CA LEU A 7 24.72 -11.50 22.57
C LEU A 7 24.49 -12.93 23.07
N ASN A 8 23.29 -13.46 22.82
CA ASN A 8 22.96 -14.86 23.09
C ASN A 8 22.75 -15.58 21.75
N GLY A 9 23.82 -15.94 21.07
CA GLY A 9 23.81 -16.53 19.73
C GLY A 9 24.94 -16.00 18.86
N ARG A 10 24.83 -16.18 17.54
CA ARG A 10 25.84 -15.73 16.56
C ARG A 10 25.46 -14.39 15.91
N VAL A 11 26.47 -13.69 15.41
CA VAL A 11 26.29 -12.56 14.49
C VAL A 11 26.14 -13.09 13.07
N LEU A 12 25.11 -12.61 12.36
CA LEU A 12 24.95 -12.77 10.92
C LEU A 12 25.39 -11.48 10.23
N TRP A 13 26.58 -11.49 9.62
CA TRP A 13 27.03 -10.43 8.75
C TRP A 13 26.40 -10.62 7.37
N LEU A 14 25.47 -9.74 6.99
CA LEU A 14 24.82 -9.76 5.68
C LEU A 14 25.83 -9.28 4.62
N SER A 15 26.69 -10.19 4.16
CA SER A 15 27.76 -9.94 3.20
C SER A 15 27.25 -9.85 1.78
N ALA A 16 27.91 -9.04 0.94
CA ALA A 16 27.72 -9.03 -0.50
C ALA A 16 28.26 -10.29 -1.19
N SER A 17 29.17 -11.03 -0.53
CA SER A 17 29.73 -12.30 -1.02
C SER A 17 28.81 -13.48 -0.66
N ALA A 18 28.40 -14.24 -1.67
CA ALA A 18 27.60 -15.44 -1.48
C ALA A 18 28.37 -16.54 -0.73
N GLU A 19 29.70 -16.60 -0.93
CA GLU A 19 30.59 -17.52 -0.22
C GLU A 19 30.62 -17.21 1.29
N ALA A 20 30.84 -15.94 1.66
CA ALA A 20 30.84 -15.52 3.06
C ALA A 20 29.47 -15.74 3.73
N MET A 21 28.37 -15.50 3.00
CA MET A 21 27.02 -15.84 3.49
C MET A 21 26.86 -17.33 3.72
N THR A 22 27.24 -18.18 2.75
CA THR A 22 27.10 -19.64 2.84
C THR A 22 27.86 -20.20 4.02
N ARG A 23 29.12 -19.79 4.21
CA ARG A 23 29.97 -20.19 5.35
C ARG A 23 29.28 -19.95 6.69
N GLN A 24 28.74 -18.75 6.90
CA GLN A 24 28.02 -18.39 8.13
C GLN A 24 26.78 -19.27 8.36
N LEU A 25 25.96 -19.43 7.32
CA LEU A 25 24.72 -20.20 7.36
C LEU A 25 24.99 -21.69 7.63
N THR A 26 26.14 -22.22 7.21
CA THR A 26 26.57 -23.60 7.48
C THR A 26 27.25 -23.82 8.83
N GLY A 27 27.35 -22.78 9.67
CA GLY A 27 27.82 -22.90 11.06
C GLY A 27 29.11 -22.15 11.40
N GLU A 28 29.78 -21.53 10.42
CA GLU A 28 30.99 -20.74 10.69
C GLU A 28 30.65 -19.38 11.34
N THR A 29 31.48 -18.91 12.27
CA THR A 29 31.34 -17.56 12.84
C THR A 29 32.43 -16.68 12.24
N LEU A 30 32.05 -15.66 11.48
CA LEU A 30 32.98 -14.75 10.84
C LEU A 30 33.22 -13.50 11.70
N THR A 31 34.41 -12.94 11.61
CA THR A 31 34.73 -11.57 12.04
C THR A 31 34.18 -10.55 11.03
N ARG A 32 34.11 -9.27 11.43
CA ARG A 32 33.73 -8.18 10.53
C ARG A 32 34.59 -8.11 9.27
N ALA A 33 35.89 -8.37 9.40
CA ALA A 33 36.84 -8.35 8.29
C ALA A 33 36.60 -9.50 7.31
N GLU A 34 36.36 -10.72 7.82
CA GLU A 34 36.10 -11.91 7.00
C GLU A 34 34.74 -11.85 6.28
N ALA A 35 33.78 -11.10 6.82
CA ALA A 35 32.50 -10.87 6.17
C ALA A 35 32.60 -9.98 4.91
N GLY A 36 33.72 -9.28 4.69
CA GLY A 36 33.93 -8.42 3.53
C GLY A 36 32.94 -7.25 3.45
N THR A 37 32.57 -6.86 2.22
CA THR A 37 31.60 -5.77 1.98
C THR A 37 30.22 -6.20 2.45
N LEU A 38 29.55 -5.37 3.27
CA LEU A 38 28.19 -5.63 3.71
C LEU A 38 27.18 -5.25 2.62
N ARG A 39 26.02 -5.90 2.62
CA ARG A 39 24.92 -5.58 1.72
C ARG A 39 24.28 -4.24 2.09
N ASP A 40 24.26 -3.35 1.12
CA ASP A 40 23.45 -2.12 1.14
C ASP A 40 22.10 -2.31 0.46
N GLN A 41 21.19 -1.35 0.69
CA GLN A 41 19.91 -1.22 -0.01
C GLN A 41 19.01 -2.45 0.15
N ILE A 42 19.11 -3.15 1.27
CA ILE A 42 18.32 -4.36 1.53
C ILE A 42 16.85 -3.97 1.63
N SER A 43 16.05 -4.46 0.67
CA SER A 43 14.62 -4.18 0.64
C SER A 43 13.83 -5.19 1.46
N THR A 44 12.65 -4.81 1.96
CA THR A 44 11.74 -5.73 2.63
C THR A 44 11.32 -6.92 1.74
N ASP A 45 11.33 -6.76 0.40
CA ASP A 45 11.08 -7.86 -0.53
C ASP A 45 12.25 -8.86 -0.60
N GLU A 46 13.49 -8.41 -0.38
CA GLU A 46 14.64 -9.31 -0.23
C GLU A 46 14.63 -10.01 1.14
N MET A 47 14.18 -9.31 2.19
CA MET A 47 14.03 -9.87 3.53
C MET A 47 12.94 -10.94 3.60
N THR A 48 11.75 -10.62 3.07
CA THR A 48 10.58 -11.51 3.03
C THR A 48 9.82 -11.30 1.71
N PRO A 49 10.11 -12.13 0.68
CA PRO A 49 9.42 -12.05 -0.60
C PRO A 49 7.90 -12.23 -0.47
N ALA A 50 7.12 -11.76 -1.45
CA ALA A 50 5.65 -11.81 -1.40
C ALA A 50 5.08 -13.21 -1.07
N ARG A 51 5.71 -14.28 -1.58
CA ARG A 51 5.32 -15.67 -1.27
C ARG A 51 5.47 -16.03 0.21
N ALA A 52 6.47 -15.46 0.89
CA ALA A 52 6.71 -15.69 2.31
C ALA A 52 5.69 -14.96 3.19
N CYS A 53 5.14 -13.83 2.70
CA CYS A 53 4.14 -13.05 3.43
C CYS A 53 2.77 -13.72 3.55
N LEU A 54 2.59 -14.91 2.96
CA LEU A 54 1.43 -15.78 3.22
C LEU A 54 1.54 -16.48 4.58
N ALA A 55 2.75 -16.59 5.14
CA ALA A 55 2.96 -16.94 6.53
C ALA A 55 2.77 -15.70 7.41
N PHE A 56 2.00 -15.85 8.48
CA PHE A 56 1.65 -14.76 9.40
C PHE A 56 1.92 -15.09 10.87
N ASP A 57 2.40 -16.31 11.15
CA ASP A 57 2.72 -16.83 12.48
C ASP A 57 4.24 -17.08 12.59
N GLU A 58 4.67 -17.82 13.62
CA GLU A 58 6.10 -18.10 13.84
C GLU A 58 6.77 -18.80 12.65
N SER A 59 6.05 -19.45 11.76
CA SER A 59 6.62 -20.05 10.54
C SER A 59 7.27 -19.02 9.62
N LEU A 60 6.94 -17.73 9.74
CA LEU A 60 7.55 -16.68 8.93
C LEU A 60 9.08 -16.60 9.11
N GLY A 61 9.58 -16.98 10.29
CA GLY A 61 11.02 -17.06 10.56
C GLY A 61 11.77 -18.06 9.68
N ASP A 62 11.08 -19.03 9.07
CA ASP A 62 11.68 -19.99 8.13
C ASP A 62 12.06 -19.34 6.79
N TYR A 63 11.55 -18.14 6.50
CA TYR A 63 11.71 -17.49 5.20
C TYR A 63 12.52 -16.19 5.26
N LEU A 64 13.18 -15.92 6.39
CA LEU A 64 13.99 -14.72 6.54
C LEU A 64 15.18 -14.72 5.56
N TYR A 65 15.35 -13.63 4.82
CA TYR A 65 16.40 -13.37 3.81
C TYR A 65 16.43 -14.30 2.61
N VAL A 66 15.39 -15.11 2.35
CA VAL A 66 15.35 -16.01 1.18
C VAL A 66 15.26 -15.29 -0.17
N GLY A 67 15.08 -13.96 -0.17
CA GLY A 67 15.19 -13.10 -1.35
C GLY A 67 16.48 -12.29 -1.39
N LEU A 68 17.37 -12.43 -0.40
CA LEU A 68 18.61 -11.69 -0.32
C LEU A 68 19.55 -12.15 -1.43
N ARG A 69 19.87 -11.22 -2.31
CA ARG A 69 20.79 -11.44 -3.43
C ARG A 69 22.16 -10.93 -3.09
N CYS A 70 23.16 -11.76 -3.35
CA CYS A 70 24.58 -11.44 -3.28
C CYS A 70 25.11 -11.23 -4.70
N HIS A 71 25.97 -10.23 -4.83
CA HIS A 71 26.68 -9.93 -6.06
C HIS A 71 28.13 -10.31 -5.77
N ASP A 72 28.50 -11.53 -6.11
CA ASP A 72 29.92 -11.88 -6.15
C ASP A 72 30.60 -10.95 -7.19
N ASP A 73 31.92 -10.78 -7.14
CA ASP A 73 32.71 -10.12 -8.22
C ASP A 73 32.61 -10.85 -9.59
N SER A 74 31.62 -11.74 -9.76
CA SER A 74 31.35 -12.53 -10.95
C SER A 74 30.37 -11.80 -11.89
N SER A 75 30.56 -12.04 -13.19
CA SER A 75 29.77 -11.47 -14.29
C SER A 75 28.34 -12.04 -14.41
N ASP A 76 27.79 -12.68 -13.37
CA ASP A 76 26.45 -13.23 -13.39
C ASP A 76 25.41 -12.14 -13.08
N ALA A 77 24.74 -11.66 -14.13
CA ALA A 77 23.70 -10.64 -14.04
C ALA A 77 22.49 -11.06 -13.19
N ALA A 78 22.30 -12.36 -12.92
CA ALA A 78 21.19 -12.86 -12.10
C ALA A 78 21.44 -12.70 -10.58
N GLY A 79 22.71 -12.73 -10.15
CA GLY A 79 23.12 -12.76 -8.74
C GLY A 79 22.85 -14.10 -8.05
N VAL A 80 23.49 -14.34 -6.89
CA VAL A 80 23.36 -15.58 -6.11
C VAL A 80 22.47 -15.37 -4.90
N PHE A 81 21.60 -16.33 -4.59
CA PHE A 81 20.70 -16.31 -3.42
C PHE A 81 21.18 -17.35 -2.38
N PRO A 82 22.13 -17.00 -1.49
CA PRO A 82 22.77 -17.97 -0.60
C PRO A 82 21.86 -18.44 0.55
N VAL A 83 20.78 -17.71 0.86
CA VAL A 83 19.90 -18.03 1.98
C VAL A 83 18.80 -18.98 1.54
N THR A 84 18.83 -20.21 2.05
CA THR A 84 17.76 -21.19 1.87
C THR A 84 16.73 -21.10 3.00
N GLN A 85 15.58 -21.75 2.81
CA GLN A 85 14.55 -21.83 3.83
C GLN A 85 15.13 -22.43 5.13
N LYS A 86 14.78 -21.86 6.28
CA LYS A 86 15.24 -22.19 7.64
C LYS A 86 16.71 -21.91 7.95
N ALA A 87 17.55 -21.58 6.97
CA ALA A 87 18.99 -21.43 7.19
C ALA A 87 19.34 -20.41 8.28
N VAL A 88 18.63 -19.28 8.34
CA VAL A 88 18.87 -18.27 9.39
C VAL A 88 18.39 -18.75 10.75
N ARG A 89 17.19 -19.36 10.81
CA ARG A 89 16.61 -19.88 12.06
C ARG A 89 17.48 -20.99 12.67
N GLU A 90 17.91 -21.94 11.84
CA GLU A 90 18.74 -23.07 12.26
C GLU A 90 20.19 -22.63 12.54
N GLY A 91 20.61 -21.49 11.99
CA GLY A 91 21.91 -20.91 12.25
C GLY A 91 22.11 -20.34 13.66
N GLY A 92 21.08 -20.23 14.50
CA GLY A 92 21.24 -19.74 15.88
C GLY A 92 21.78 -18.30 15.95
N PHE A 93 21.44 -17.48 14.96
CA PHE A 93 21.79 -16.07 14.95
C PHE A 93 20.85 -15.28 15.87
N SER A 94 21.40 -14.32 16.62
CA SER A 94 20.63 -13.40 17.45
C SER A 94 20.88 -11.93 17.12
N LEU A 95 21.89 -11.66 16.28
CA LEU A 95 22.21 -10.33 15.77
C LEU A 95 22.43 -10.41 14.26
N SER A 96 21.93 -9.42 13.51
CA SER A 96 22.25 -9.30 12.08
C SER A 96 22.74 -7.90 11.72
N VAL A 97 23.76 -7.82 10.87
CA VAL A 97 24.44 -6.58 10.48
C VAL A 97 24.39 -6.37 8.97
N SER A 98 24.05 -5.16 8.53
CA SER A 98 24.07 -4.75 7.12
C SER A 98 24.76 -3.40 6.92
N GLY A 99 24.96 -2.99 5.67
CA GLY A 99 25.43 -1.64 5.35
C GLY A 99 24.29 -0.62 5.32
N LEU A 100 24.32 0.27 4.34
CA LEU A 100 23.40 1.41 4.19
C LEU A 100 21.97 0.98 3.83
N ARG A 101 20.98 1.73 4.32
CA ARG A 101 19.56 1.70 3.90
C ARG A 101 18.92 0.32 4.00
N ARG A 102 18.85 -0.20 5.23
CA ARG A 102 18.12 -1.43 5.54
C ARG A 102 16.62 -1.18 5.64
N GLY A 103 15.84 -2.10 5.07
CA GLY A 103 14.37 -2.12 5.20
C GLY A 103 13.64 -1.23 4.19
N LYS A 104 14.22 -1.00 3.01
CA LYS A 104 13.59 -0.15 1.98
C LYS A 104 12.40 -0.83 1.30
N GLY A 105 11.50 -0.02 0.76
CA GLY A 105 10.36 -0.50 -0.02
C GLY A 105 9.08 -0.62 0.80
N SER A 106 8.42 -1.78 0.73
CA SER A 106 7.09 -2.00 1.30
C SER A 106 7.08 -1.85 2.82
N SER A 107 6.03 -1.25 3.38
CA SER A 107 5.81 -1.11 4.84
C SER A 107 5.52 -2.42 5.58
N ARG A 108 5.86 -3.57 4.99
CA ARG A 108 5.50 -4.90 5.47
C ARG A 108 6.21 -5.24 6.78
N GLU A 109 5.43 -5.29 7.86
CA GLU A 109 5.92 -5.70 9.19
C GLU A 109 6.34 -7.18 9.24
N ALA A 110 5.95 -7.97 8.23
CA ALA A 110 6.44 -9.32 7.98
C ALA A 110 7.97 -9.41 8.04
N SER A 111 8.71 -8.42 7.53
CA SER A 111 10.18 -8.48 7.49
C SER A 111 10.83 -8.45 8.88
N PRO A 112 10.61 -7.43 9.74
CA PRO A 112 11.15 -7.44 11.10
C PRO A 112 10.51 -8.52 11.98
N PHE A 113 9.26 -8.94 11.71
CA PHE A 113 8.69 -10.09 12.41
C PHE A 113 9.41 -11.40 12.05
N ALA A 114 9.80 -11.60 10.78
CA ALA A 114 10.59 -12.76 10.37
C ALA A 114 11.95 -12.81 11.07
N GLU A 115 12.61 -11.66 11.24
CA GLU A 115 13.84 -11.54 12.05
C GLU A 115 13.61 -12.03 13.48
N ARG A 116 12.58 -11.48 14.13
CA ARG A 116 12.20 -11.89 15.49
C ARG A 116 11.89 -13.39 15.56
N CYS A 117 11.14 -13.92 14.61
CA CYS A 117 10.78 -15.34 14.55
C CYS A 117 11.99 -16.24 14.25
N ALA A 118 12.99 -15.77 13.51
CA ALA A 118 14.20 -16.53 13.22
C ALA A 118 15.20 -16.54 14.40
N GLY A 119 14.95 -15.77 15.46
CA GLY A 119 15.81 -15.68 16.64
C GLY A 119 16.61 -14.39 16.75
N ILE A 120 16.56 -13.51 15.75
CA ILE A 120 17.19 -12.20 15.80
C ILE A 120 16.50 -11.34 16.87
N ARG A 121 17.32 -10.65 17.66
CA ARG A 121 16.91 -9.71 18.72
C ARG A 121 17.57 -8.35 18.56
N ILE A 122 18.70 -8.30 17.87
CA ILE A 122 19.47 -7.08 17.63
C ILE A 122 19.69 -6.93 16.12
N VAL A 123 19.44 -5.74 15.60
CA VAL A 123 19.64 -5.39 14.21
C VAL A 123 20.57 -4.18 14.13
N ILE A 124 21.67 -4.30 13.39
CA ILE A 124 22.62 -3.20 13.22
C ILE A 124 22.78 -2.89 11.72
N ALA A 125 22.77 -1.62 11.36
CA ALA A 125 22.93 -1.20 9.97
C ALA A 125 23.47 0.23 9.91
N GLU A 126 24.22 0.59 8.88
CA GLU A 126 24.72 1.98 8.74
C GLU A 126 23.57 3.00 8.60
N SER A 127 22.39 2.59 8.14
CA SER A 127 21.16 3.37 8.22
C SER A 127 19.91 2.50 8.05
N PHE A 128 18.79 2.96 8.61
CA PHE A 128 17.48 2.31 8.54
C PHE A 128 16.46 3.17 7.83
N GLU A 129 15.53 2.52 7.13
CA GLU A 129 14.33 3.16 6.61
C GLU A 129 13.29 3.32 7.74
N ARG A 130 12.69 4.51 7.83
CA ARG A 130 11.89 4.95 8.99
C ARG A 130 10.81 3.96 9.44
N ILE A 131 10.06 3.41 8.49
CA ILE A 131 8.94 2.48 8.80
C ILE A 131 9.47 1.14 9.33
N TYR A 132 10.55 0.63 8.73
CA TYR A 132 11.19 -0.59 9.21
C TYR A 132 11.72 -0.39 10.64
N ALA A 133 12.38 0.73 10.90
CA ALA A 133 12.88 1.09 12.23
C ALA A 133 11.75 1.14 13.28
N GLN A 134 10.63 1.78 12.94
CA GLN A 134 9.44 1.85 13.78
C GLN A 134 8.87 0.45 14.09
N ASN A 135 8.78 -0.43 13.09
CA ASN A 135 8.31 -1.80 13.27
C ASN A 135 9.25 -2.63 14.15
N CYS A 136 10.58 -2.47 14.00
CA CYS A 136 11.56 -3.10 14.88
C CYS A 136 11.34 -2.69 16.35
N GLN A 137 11.16 -1.38 16.62
CA GLN A 137 10.86 -0.89 17.96
C GLN A 137 9.56 -1.49 18.51
N ASN A 138 8.50 -1.56 17.71
CA ASN A 138 7.20 -2.09 18.12
C ASN A 138 7.27 -3.59 18.45
N LEU A 139 8.08 -4.34 17.71
CA LEU A 139 8.34 -5.76 17.94
C LEU A 139 9.36 -6.02 19.06
N GLY A 140 10.00 -4.98 19.59
CA GLY A 140 11.02 -5.08 20.64
C GLY A 140 12.40 -5.53 20.15
N LEU A 141 12.70 -5.36 18.86
CA LEU A 141 14.05 -5.54 18.31
C LEU A 141 14.90 -4.32 18.65
N LEU A 142 16.10 -4.56 19.18
CA LEU A 142 17.08 -3.50 19.43
C LEU A 142 17.75 -3.10 18.13
N MET A 143 17.97 -1.80 17.95
CA MET A 143 18.62 -1.26 16.76
C MET A 143 19.81 -0.38 17.12
N SER A 144 20.81 -0.31 16.25
CA SER A 144 21.85 0.71 16.32
C SER A 144 22.45 0.96 14.94
N THR A 145 22.87 2.20 14.69
CA THR A 145 23.68 2.55 13.53
C THR A 145 25.19 2.46 13.77
N ASP A 146 25.60 2.22 15.01
CA ASP A 146 26.99 1.96 15.35
C ASP A 146 27.34 0.49 15.06
N VAL A 147 27.93 0.26 13.89
CA VAL A 147 28.39 -1.06 13.46
C VAL A 147 29.45 -1.68 14.38
N THR A 148 30.16 -0.88 15.16
CA THR A 148 31.21 -1.37 16.08
C THR A 148 30.62 -2.11 17.28
N LEU A 149 29.33 -1.87 17.62
CA LEU A 149 28.64 -2.62 18.66
C LEU A 149 28.51 -4.11 18.31
N ALA A 150 28.45 -4.47 17.03
CA ALA A 150 28.36 -5.87 16.61
C ALA A 150 29.61 -6.67 16.99
N GLU A 151 30.80 -6.10 16.77
CA GLU A 151 32.08 -6.75 17.13
C GLU A 151 32.23 -6.87 18.65
N ARG A 152 31.93 -5.78 19.37
CA ARG A 152 31.95 -5.76 20.84
C ARG A 152 31.01 -6.80 21.45
N LEU A 153 29.80 -6.93 20.92
CA LEU A 153 28.83 -7.96 21.33
C LEU A 153 29.31 -9.37 21.00
N GLN A 154 29.94 -9.55 19.82
CA GLN A 154 30.51 -10.82 19.40
C GLN A 154 31.67 -11.26 20.32
N ASP A 155 32.46 -10.30 20.82
CA ASP A 155 33.53 -10.52 21.80
C ASP A 155 33.01 -10.76 23.23
N GLY A 156 31.70 -10.75 23.44
CA GLY A 156 31.05 -11.05 24.72
C GLY A 156 30.89 -9.85 25.67
N GLU A 157 31.13 -8.62 25.18
CA GLU A 157 30.91 -7.41 25.95
C GLU A 157 29.44 -7.24 26.33
N ALA A 158 29.18 -6.75 27.55
CA ALA A 158 27.85 -6.34 27.98
C ALA A 158 27.68 -4.85 27.72
N ILE A 159 26.89 -4.50 26.71
CA ILE A 159 26.70 -3.11 26.28
C ILE A 159 25.51 -2.48 27.01
N PRO A 160 25.63 -1.27 27.58
CA PRO A 160 24.48 -0.56 28.15
C PRO A 160 23.36 -0.41 27.13
N ILE A 161 22.10 -0.57 27.55
CA ILE A 161 20.95 -0.45 26.64
C ILE A 161 20.87 0.92 25.98
N GLU A 162 21.40 1.96 26.63
CA GLU A 162 21.47 3.34 26.13
C GLU A 162 22.13 3.44 24.75
N ALA A 163 23.10 2.58 24.42
CA ALA A 163 23.74 2.54 23.11
C ALA A 163 22.80 2.11 21.96
N PHE A 164 21.62 1.57 22.28
CA PHE A 164 20.57 1.17 21.32
C PHE A 164 19.38 2.15 21.32
N LEU A 165 19.48 3.25 22.09
CA LEU A 165 18.40 4.21 22.30
C LEU A 165 18.73 5.61 21.78
N GLU A 166 19.95 5.84 21.26
CA GLU A 166 20.43 7.17 20.87
C GLU A 166 19.53 7.89 19.86
N ASP A 167 18.92 7.14 18.92
CA ASP A 167 18.01 7.66 17.89
C ASP A 167 16.53 7.64 18.28
N CYS A 168 16.20 7.26 19.53
CA CYS A 168 14.82 7.16 19.99
C CYS A 168 14.33 8.49 20.58
N ASP A 169 13.13 8.91 20.18
CA ASP A 169 12.37 9.88 20.98
C ASP A 169 11.97 9.28 22.34
N PRO A 170 11.57 10.09 23.35
CA PRO A 170 11.26 9.58 24.68
C PRO A 170 10.15 8.51 24.73
N LEU A 171 9.17 8.56 23.82
CA LEU A 171 8.13 7.54 23.72
C LEU A 171 8.69 6.26 23.09
N ALA A 172 9.46 6.37 22.02
CA ALA A 172 10.17 5.25 21.41
C ALA A 172 11.07 4.54 22.42
N GLU A 173 11.82 5.29 23.22
CA GLU A 173 12.67 4.76 24.28
C GLU A 173 11.85 3.97 25.31
N ALA A 174 10.72 4.54 25.78
CA ALA A 174 9.86 3.87 26.74
C ALA A 174 9.26 2.56 26.18
N ILE A 175 8.93 2.53 24.88
CA ILE A 175 8.46 1.34 24.17
C ILE A 175 9.56 0.28 24.12
N VAL A 176 10.76 0.64 23.65
CA VAL A 176 11.89 -0.29 23.56
C VAL A 176 12.26 -0.85 24.94
N ARG A 177 12.35 -0.01 25.98
CA ARG A 177 12.65 -0.45 27.36
C ARG A 177 11.59 -1.38 27.94
N SER A 178 10.36 -1.30 27.44
CA SER A 178 9.25 -2.19 27.80
C SER A 178 9.24 -3.49 27.00
N GLY A 179 10.22 -3.71 26.11
CA GLY A 179 10.32 -4.91 25.28
C GLY A 179 9.48 -4.86 24.00
N GLY A 180 9.12 -3.65 23.55
CA GLY A 180 8.24 -3.43 22.41
C GLY A 180 6.86 -2.89 22.83
N LEU A 181 6.00 -2.65 21.83
CA LEU A 181 4.75 -1.95 22.05
C LEU A 181 3.78 -2.74 22.94
N PHE A 182 3.69 -4.06 22.80
CA PHE A 182 2.82 -4.85 23.67
C PHE A 182 3.26 -4.81 25.13
N GLY A 183 4.57 -4.85 25.41
CA GLY A 183 5.07 -4.73 26.77
C GLY A 183 4.81 -3.33 27.36
N TYR A 184 4.92 -2.28 26.53
CA TYR A 184 4.50 -0.93 26.91
C TYR A 184 3.00 -0.88 27.22
N THR A 185 2.18 -1.50 26.38
CA THR A 185 0.72 -1.51 26.52
C THR A 185 0.25 -2.32 27.72
N GLN A 186 0.90 -3.43 28.05
CA GLN A 186 0.64 -4.16 29.30
C GLN A 186 0.82 -3.25 30.53
N ARG A 187 1.94 -2.51 30.57
CA ARG A 187 2.22 -1.53 31.63
C ARG A 187 1.23 -0.36 31.62
N ARG A 188 0.77 0.04 30.44
CA ARG A 188 -0.22 1.10 30.31
C ARG A 188 -1.58 0.66 30.85
N LEU A 189 -2.01 -0.56 30.51
CA LEU A 189 -3.28 -1.14 30.94
C LEU A 189 -3.29 -1.46 32.44
N SER A 190 -2.14 -1.75 33.05
CA SER A 190 -2.00 -1.90 34.52
C SER A 190 -1.95 -0.56 35.26
N GLY A 191 -1.72 0.56 34.56
CA GLY A 191 -1.52 1.88 35.15
C GLY A 191 -0.09 2.19 35.59
N ASP A 192 0.88 1.31 35.28
CA ASP A 192 2.31 1.51 35.62
C ASP A 192 2.98 2.61 34.78
N ILE A 193 2.43 2.91 33.60
CA ILE A 193 2.91 3.98 32.73
C ILE A 193 1.75 4.75 32.11
N VAL A 194 1.93 6.06 31.99
CA VAL A 194 1.00 6.95 31.30
C VAL A 194 1.68 7.48 30.04
N PRO A 195 1.00 7.45 28.88
CA PRO A 195 1.52 8.09 27.67
C PRO A 195 1.87 9.55 27.88
N PRO A 196 3.00 10.03 27.34
CA PRO A 196 3.32 11.45 27.36
C PRO A 196 2.24 12.23 26.61
N GLN A 197 1.91 13.43 27.11
CA GLN A 197 1.01 14.37 26.47
C GLN A 197 1.80 15.63 26.10
N PRO A 198 1.65 16.16 24.88
CA PRO A 198 2.30 17.41 24.50
C PRO A 198 1.86 18.57 25.38
N VAL A 199 2.82 19.37 25.85
CA VAL A 199 2.55 20.56 26.66
C VAL A 199 3.08 21.78 25.92
N HIS A 200 2.21 22.39 25.12
CA HIS A 200 2.51 23.61 24.38
C HIS A 200 1.54 24.72 24.77
N ALA A 201 2.03 25.97 24.83
CA ALA A 201 1.14 27.12 24.92
C ALA A 201 0.22 27.19 23.68
N PRO A 202 -1.00 27.76 23.79
CA PRO A 202 -1.89 27.96 22.65
C PRO A 202 -1.20 28.68 21.49
N GLY A 203 -1.58 28.34 20.27
CA GLY A 203 -1.01 28.92 19.06
C GLY A 203 -1.70 28.37 17.81
N ALA A 204 -1.39 28.98 16.66
CA ALA A 204 -1.97 28.58 15.39
C ALA A 204 -1.59 27.14 15.03
N MET A 205 -2.55 26.42 14.45
CA MET A 205 -2.42 25.03 14.01
C MET A 205 -3.03 24.83 12.62
N THR A 206 -2.45 23.92 11.84
CA THR A 206 -3.07 23.43 10.60
C THR A 206 -4.34 22.63 10.92
N TYR A 207 -5.15 22.31 9.92
CA TYR A 207 -6.37 21.54 10.17
C TYR A 207 -6.05 20.15 10.73
N GLY A 208 -5.04 19.46 10.19
CA GLY A 208 -4.58 18.17 10.70
C GLY A 208 -4.07 18.24 12.15
N GLU A 209 -3.29 19.27 12.50
CA GLU A 209 -2.84 19.50 13.88
C GLU A 209 -4.02 19.73 14.84
N LYS A 210 -5.06 20.47 14.42
CA LYS A 210 -6.28 20.68 15.22
C LYS A 210 -7.04 19.38 15.49
N ILE A 211 -7.16 18.50 14.49
CA ILE A 211 -7.81 17.19 14.68
C ILE A 211 -7.04 16.40 15.75
N ILE A 212 -5.71 16.31 15.64
CA ILE A 212 -4.88 15.57 16.59
C ILE A 212 -4.98 16.19 17.99
N ALA A 213 -4.84 17.51 18.12
CA ALA A 213 -4.94 18.21 19.40
C ALA A 213 -6.30 17.97 20.08
N ARG A 214 -7.39 18.01 19.31
CA ARG A 214 -8.74 17.73 19.80
C ARG A 214 -8.91 16.28 20.24
N ALA A 215 -8.41 15.32 19.47
CA ALA A 215 -8.45 13.90 19.83
C ALA A 215 -7.69 13.61 21.14
N LEU A 216 -6.55 14.28 21.35
CA LEU A 216 -5.75 14.18 22.58
C LEU A 216 -6.33 14.98 23.76
N GLY A 217 -7.24 15.92 23.51
CA GLY A 217 -7.76 16.83 24.53
C GLY A 217 -6.73 17.88 24.99
N VAL A 218 -5.77 18.24 24.14
CA VAL A 218 -4.72 19.22 24.44
C VAL A 218 -4.95 20.53 23.67
N PRO A 219 -4.48 21.68 24.18
CA PRO A 219 -4.70 22.96 23.50
C PRO A 219 -3.92 23.09 22.19
N ARG A 220 -2.79 22.37 22.05
CA ARG A 220 -1.92 22.46 20.88
C ARG A 220 -0.96 21.27 20.76
N VAL A 221 -0.68 20.89 19.52
CA VAL A 221 0.42 19.99 19.13
C VAL A 221 1.41 20.69 18.19
N ARG A 222 2.56 20.09 17.95
CA ARG A 222 3.57 20.50 16.96
C ARG A 222 4.10 19.28 16.22
N ALA A 223 4.54 19.49 14.99
CA ALA A 223 5.31 18.48 14.27
C ALA A 223 6.48 17.93 15.12
N GLY A 224 6.61 16.61 15.18
CA GLY A 224 7.59 15.90 15.99
C GLY A 224 7.09 15.43 17.36
N ASP A 225 5.95 15.92 17.86
CA ASP A 225 5.36 15.41 19.10
C ASP A 225 5.05 13.91 18.98
N ALA A 226 5.58 13.08 19.87
CA ALA A 226 5.32 11.64 19.89
C ALA A 226 4.13 11.33 20.83
N VAL A 227 3.04 10.80 20.27
CA VAL A 227 1.76 10.63 20.97
C VAL A 227 1.12 9.28 20.66
N PHE A 228 0.13 8.90 21.48
CA PHE A 228 -0.90 7.94 21.09
C PHE A 228 -2.19 8.69 20.81
N VAL A 229 -2.58 8.78 19.54
CA VAL A 229 -3.78 9.50 19.11
C VAL A 229 -5.00 8.58 19.18
N PRO A 230 -6.06 8.93 19.95
CA PRO A 230 -7.31 8.18 19.93
C PRO A 230 -7.88 8.08 18.53
N ALA A 231 -8.34 6.89 18.16
CA ALA A 231 -8.93 6.61 16.86
C ALA A 231 -10.43 6.35 17.02
N ASP A 232 -11.25 7.11 16.29
CA ASP A 232 -12.69 6.93 16.19
C ASP A 232 -13.05 5.62 15.48
N TRP A 233 -12.23 5.22 14.50
CA TRP A 233 -12.40 3.97 13.75
C TRP A 233 -11.06 3.25 13.59
N ARG A 234 -11.10 1.93 13.77
CA ARG A 234 -9.95 1.04 13.61
C ARG A 234 -10.34 -0.10 12.68
N PHE A 235 -9.74 -0.18 11.50
CA PHE A 235 -10.08 -1.25 10.57
C PHE A 235 -8.92 -2.06 10.05
N SER A 236 -9.20 -3.31 9.71
CA SER A 236 -8.24 -4.23 9.12
C SER A 236 -8.89 -5.03 8.00
N HIS A 237 -8.07 -5.63 7.15
CA HIS A 237 -8.51 -6.50 6.06
C HIS A 237 -7.85 -7.87 6.14
N GLU A 238 -8.35 -8.84 5.38
CA GLU A 238 -8.05 -10.25 5.54
C GLU A 238 -6.56 -10.59 5.35
N TYR A 239 -5.80 -9.72 4.69
CA TYR A 239 -4.37 -9.90 4.50
C TYR A 239 -3.56 -9.63 5.77
N VAL A 240 -4.03 -8.74 6.65
CA VAL A 240 -3.27 -8.26 7.82
C VAL A 240 -3.89 -8.70 9.15
N THR A 241 -5.22 -8.86 9.21
CA THR A 241 -5.91 -9.31 10.42
C THR A 241 -5.29 -10.58 11.03
N PRO A 242 -4.98 -11.64 10.27
CA PRO A 242 -4.39 -12.86 10.84
C PRO A 242 -3.03 -12.63 11.50
N MET A 243 -2.21 -11.72 10.96
CA MET A 243 -0.92 -11.35 11.54
C MET A 243 -1.10 -10.59 12.86
N ALA A 244 -1.99 -9.60 12.89
CA ALA A 244 -2.33 -8.87 14.11
C ALA A 244 -2.88 -9.81 15.20
N VAL A 245 -3.73 -10.78 14.83
CA VAL A 245 -4.23 -11.82 15.73
C VAL A 245 -3.10 -12.71 16.24
N SER A 246 -2.17 -13.12 15.37
CA SER A 246 -1.01 -13.90 15.79
C SER A 246 -0.14 -13.13 16.79
N PHE A 247 0.01 -11.82 16.63
CA PHE A 247 0.78 -10.99 17.54
C PHE A 247 0.10 -10.86 18.91
N LEU A 248 -1.22 -10.68 18.94
CA LEU A 248 -1.98 -10.72 20.19
C LEU A 248 -1.81 -12.06 20.92
N ARG A 249 -1.92 -13.18 20.19
CA ARG A 249 -1.70 -14.52 20.78
C ARG A 249 -0.27 -14.71 21.28
N HIS A 250 0.72 -14.17 20.57
CA HIS A 250 2.11 -14.23 21.03
C HIS A 250 2.33 -13.38 22.30
N ALA A 251 1.68 -12.23 22.41
CA ALA A 251 1.82 -11.33 23.56
C ALA A 251 1.02 -11.76 24.80
N TYR A 252 -0.14 -12.39 24.61
CA TYR A 252 -1.12 -12.66 25.68
C TYR A 252 -1.58 -14.13 25.79
N GLY A 253 -1.13 -15.01 24.89
CA GLY A 253 -1.66 -16.38 24.79
C GLY A 253 -3.15 -16.38 24.44
N ASP A 254 -3.90 -17.28 25.06
CA ASP A 254 -5.37 -17.31 24.96
C ASP A 254 -6.06 -16.23 25.81
N GLY A 255 -5.31 -15.55 26.70
CA GLY A 255 -5.78 -14.52 27.61
C GLY A 255 -5.80 -13.11 27.01
N ILE A 256 -6.14 -12.97 25.71
CA ILE A 256 -6.21 -11.67 25.03
C ILE A 256 -7.18 -10.75 25.81
N PRO A 257 -6.76 -9.54 26.23
CA PRO A 257 -7.65 -8.61 26.92
C PRO A 257 -8.86 -8.22 26.06
N ALA A 258 -9.93 -7.77 26.71
CA ALA A 258 -11.09 -7.26 26.00
C ALA A 258 -10.71 -6.09 25.09
N LEU A 259 -11.21 -6.10 23.85
CA LEU A 259 -10.95 -5.04 22.89
C LEU A 259 -11.67 -3.75 23.34
N ARG A 260 -11.00 -2.62 23.18
CA ARG A 260 -11.55 -1.31 23.47
C ARG A 260 -12.57 -0.95 22.38
N ASP A 261 -13.79 -0.62 22.82
CA ASP A 261 -14.88 -0.14 21.95
C ASP A 261 -15.01 -0.97 20.66
N ALA A 262 -15.34 -2.26 20.80
CA ALA A 262 -15.39 -3.21 19.69
C ALA A 262 -16.33 -2.76 18.54
N ALA A 263 -17.31 -1.91 18.83
CA ALA A 263 -18.23 -1.36 17.83
C ALA A 263 -17.55 -0.41 16.82
N SER A 264 -16.42 0.21 17.20
CA SER A 264 -15.59 1.01 16.28
C SER A 264 -14.47 0.22 15.61
N VAL A 265 -14.48 -1.11 15.73
CA VAL A 265 -13.55 -2.00 15.03
C VAL A 265 -14.25 -2.69 13.86
N LEU A 266 -13.68 -2.56 12.67
CA LEU A 266 -14.22 -3.11 11.43
C LEU A 266 -13.21 -4.05 10.76
N CYS A 267 -13.69 -5.16 10.20
CA CYS A 267 -12.90 -6.03 9.36
C CYS A 267 -13.48 -6.11 7.95
N PHE A 268 -12.62 -6.25 6.95
CA PHE A 268 -13.00 -6.30 5.53
C PHE A 268 -12.42 -7.54 4.84
N GLU A 269 -13.22 -8.20 4.00
CA GLU A 269 -12.77 -9.21 3.03
C GLU A 269 -12.91 -8.66 1.62
N ASP A 270 -11.90 -7.94 1.12
CA ASP A 270 -11.94 -7.28 -0.19
C ASP A 270 -10.73 -7.54 -1.09
N HIS A 271 -9.62 -8.06 -0.57
CA HIS A 271 -8.39 -8.30 -1.33
C HIS A 271 -8.36 -9.67 -2.03
N LEU A 272 -9.00 -10.68 -1.45
CA LEU A 272 -8.91 -12.08 -1.88
C LEU A 272 -10.22 -12.64 -2.46
N THR A 273 -11.23 -11.80 -2.65
CA THR A 273 -12.57 -12.22 -3.09
C THR A 273 -12.64 -12.74 -4.53
N HIS A 274 -11.70 -12.32 -5.38
CA HIS A 274 -11.59 -12.74 -6.78
C HIS A 274 -10.56 -13.87 -7.01
N LEU A 275 -9.92 -14.35 -5.94
CA LEU A 275 -8.86 -15.37 -6.03
C LEU A 275 -9.35 -16.66 -6.69
N ASP A 276 -10.59 -17.06 -6.41
CA ASP A 276 -11.20 -18.28 -6.98
C ASP A 276 -11.29 -18.19 -8.52
N ALA A 277 -11.66 -17.02 -9.05
CA ALA A 277 -11.80 -16.80 -10.49
C ALA A 277 -10.45 -16.85 -11.23
N VAL A 278 -9.38 -16.34 -10.60
CA VAL A 278 -8.03 -16.32 -11.21
C VAL A 278 -7.21 -17.59 -10.93
N SER A 279 -7.65 -18.44 -10.00
CA SER A 279 -6.98 -19.73 -9.72
C SER A 279 -7.61 -20.90 -10.49
N ALA A 280 -8.76 -20.67 -11.14
CA ALA A 280 -9.52 -21.69 -11.87
C ALA A 280 -8.77 -22.27 -13.09
N ASP A 281 -7.81 -21.53 -13.66
CA ASP A 281 -6.99 -22.00 -14.79
C ASP A 281 -5.76 -22.84 -14.37
N GLY A 282 -5.59 -23.09 -13.06
CA GLY A 282 -4.46 -23.85 -12.52
C GLY A 282 -3.12 -23.10 -12.50
N SER A 283 -3.11 -21.80 -12.84
CA SER A 283 -1.89 -20.98 -12.85
C SER A 283 -1.26 -20.77 -11.47
N ARG A 284 -2.01 -21.03 -10.39
CA ARG A 284 -1.54 -20.86 -9.00
C ARG A 284 -1.41 -22.22 -8.30
N PRO A 285 -0.26 -22.48 -7.62
CA PRO A 285 -0.09 -23.67 -6.80
C PRO A 285 -1.20 -23.81 -5.73
N PRO A 286 -1.78 -25.00 -5.50
CA PRO A 286 -2.85 -25.21 -4.52
C PRO A 286 -2.49 -24.73 -3.11
N GLN A 287 -1.23 -24.92 -2.70
CA GLN A 287 -0.72 -24.47 -1.39
C GLN A 287 -0.85 -22.96 -1.16
N ILE A 288 -0.68 -22.15 -2.22
CA ILE A 288 -0.82 -20.69 -2.17
C ILE A 288 -2.29 -20.32 -2.00
N VAL A 289 -3.19 -21.03 -2.70
CA VAL A 289 -4.63 -20.81 -2.61
C VAL A 289 -5.13 -21.19 -1.21
N ASP A 290 -4.68 -22.33 -0.66
CA ASP A 290 -5.06 -22.78 0.68
C ASP A 290 -4.55 -21.83 1.78
N ALA A 291 -3.30 -21.34 1.66
CA ALA A 291 -2.75 -20.34 2.57
C ALA A 291 -3.58 -19.04 2.53
N ALA A 292 -3.97 -18.58 1.33
CA ALA A 292 -4.82 -17.41 1.18
C ALA A 292 -6.24 -17.61 1.75
N ARG A 293 -6.82 -18.82 1.61
CA ARG A 293 -8.11 -19.15 2.26
C ARG A 293 -8.00 -19.14 3.79
N ARG A 294 -6.88 -19.61 4.35
CA ARG A 294 -6.64 -19.62 5.81
C ARG A 294 -6.70 -18.21 6.40
N LEU A 295 -6.21 -17.19 5.67
CA LEU A 295 -6.26 -15.80 6.11
C LEU A 295 -7.70 -15.33 6.42
N GLY A 296 -8.62 -15.53 5.47
CA GLY A 296 -10.04 -15.16 5.66
C GLY A 296 -10.72 -15.98 6.76
N THR A 297 -10.35 -17.25 6.95
CA THR A 297 -10.87 -18.07 8.06
C THR A 297 -10.47 -17.50 9.42
N VAL A 298 -9.18 -17.17 9.63
CA VAL A 298 -8.70 -16.60 10.89
C VAL A 298 -9.37 -15.25 11.20
N GLN A 299 -9.57 -14.40 10.19
CA GLN A 299 -10.30 -13.14 10.36
C GLN A 299 -11.75 -13.38 10.81
N ARG A 300 -12.48 -14.28 10.14
CA ARG A 300 -13.87 -14.60 10.49
C ARG A 300 -14.02 -15.15 11.90
N GLU A 301 -13.12 -16.05 12.30
CA GLU A 301 -13.08 -16.59 13.66
C GLU A 301 -12.83 -15.49 14.70
N PHE A 302 -11.86 -14.60 14.45
CA PHE A 302 -11.57 -13.48 15.34
C PHE A 302 -12.76 -12.51 15.45
N CYS A 303 -13.40 -12.18 14.32
CA CYS A 303 -14.60 -11.34 14.32
C CYS A 303 -15.74 -11.98 15.13
N ALA A 304 -15.98 -13.27 14.96
CA ALA A 304 -17.01 -14.00 15.71
C ALA A 304 -16.69 -14.06 17.21
N GLN A 305 -15.42 -14.30 17.57
CA GLN A 305 -14.96 -14.37 18.96
C GLN A 305 -15.14 -13.03 19.70
N HIS A 306 -14.89 -11.91 19.03
CA HIS A 306 -14.91 -10.58 19.65
C HIS A 306 -16.14 -9.73 19.28
N GLY A 307 -17.11 -10.29 18.54
CA GLY A 307 -18.33 -9.59 18.14
C GLY A 307 -18.09 -8.41 17.19
N LEU A 308 -17.10 -8.53 16.29
CA LEU A 308 -16.71 -7.46 15.37
C LEU A 308 -17.54 -7.46 14.09
N ARG A 309 -17.81 -6.28 13.53
CA ARG A 309 -18.47 -6.17 12.21
C ARG A 309 -17.47 -6.54 11.12
N LEU A 310 -17.77 -7.62 10.42
CA LEU A 310 -17.06 -8.05 9.22
C LEU A 310 -17.85 -7.68 7.97
N HIS A 311 -17.30 -6.81 7.11
CA HIS A 311 -17.75 -6.64 5.73
C HIS A 311 -17.16 -7.75 4.86
N GLY A 312 -18.01 -8.71 4.50
CA GLY A 312 -17.57 -9.97 3.90
C GLY A 312 -17.73 -10.04 2.38
N ARG A 313 -17.63 -11.26 1.87
CA ARG A 313 -18.00 -11.62 0.50
C ARG A 313 -19.49 -11.33 0.22
N ALA A 314 -19.78 -10.77 -0.95
CA ALA A 314 -21.15 -10.51 -1.38
C ALA A 314 -21.78 -11.74 -2.05
N ALA A 315 -23.11 -11.86 -1.99
CA ALA A 315 -23.86 -12.99 -2.56
C ALA A 315 -23.70 -13.11 -4.09
N GLY A 316 -23.51 -11.98 -4.78
CA GLY A 316 -23.26 -11.91 -6.23
C GLY A 316 -21.80 -12.13 -6.65
N GLY A 317 -20.94 -12.59 -5.74
CA GLY A 317 -19.50 -12.65 -5.93
C GLY A 317 -18.80 -11.33 -5.56
N GLY A 318 -17.49 -11.37 -5.33
CA GLY A 318 -16.73 -10.21 -4.83
C GLY A 318 -16.95 -9.93 -3.33
N SER A 319 -16.73 -8.68 -2.92
CA SER A 319 -16.93 -8.18 -1.56
C SER A 319 -18.15 -7.24 -1.45
N GLU A 320 -18.57 -6.88 -0.23
CA GLU A 320 -19.50 -5.77 -0.02
C GLU A 320 -18.96 -4.43 -0.59
N GLY A 321 -17.64 -4.30 -0.67
CA GLY A 321 -16.92 -3.16 -1.24
C GLY A 321 -15.46 -3.14 -0.83
N ILE A 322 -14.70 -2.24 -1.45
CA ILE A 322 -13.31 -1.97 -1.08
C ILE A 322 -13.30 -1.25 0.27
N CYS A 323 -12.42 -1.66 1.19
CA CYS A 323 -12.44 -1.20 2.57
C CYS A 323 -12.48 0.32 2.71
N HIS A 324 -11.64 1.07 2.00
CA HIS A 324 -11.61 2.54 2.08
C HIS A 324 -12.85 3.20 1.48
N ALA A 325 -13.41 2.62 0.42
CA ALA A 325 -14.65 3.09 -0.18
C ALA A 325 -15.81 2.93 0.81
N LEU A 326 -15.93 1.77 1.45
CA LEU A 326 -16.94 1.54 2.49
C LEU A 326 -16.73 2.44 3.72
N MET A 327 -15.48 2.66 4.13
CA MET A 327 -15.15 3.58 5.22
C MET A 327 -15.68 4.99 4.93
N LEU A 328 -15.42 5.52 3.73
CA LEU A 328 -15.89 6.83 3.32
C LEU A 328 -17.42 6.87 3.14
N GLU A 329 -18.00 5.87 2.48
CA GLU A 329 -19.42 5.80 2.13
C GLU A 329 -20.32 5.61 3.35
N ARG A 330 -19.85 4.95 4.41
CA ARG A 330 -20.72 4.47 5.51
C ARG A 330 -20.32 4.89 6.91
N TYR A 331 -19.05 5.22 7.16
CA TYR A 331 -18.53 5.36 8.52
C TYR A 331 -17.96 6.74 8.82
N ALA A 332 -16.95 7.15 8.07
CA ALA A 332 -16.13 8.33 8.36
C ALA A 332 -16.97 9.61 8.49
N LEU A 333 -16.58 10.47 9.43
CA LEU A 333 -17.12 11.82 9.60
C LEU A 333 -15.99 12.86 9.64
N PRO A 334 -16.28 14.13 9.29
CA PRO A 334 -15.31 15.20 9.36
C PRO A 334 -14.73 15.35 10.76
N GLY A 335 -13.41 15.52 10.86
CA GLY A 335 -12.72 15.73 12.12
C GLY A 335 -12.42 14.47 12.94
N GLN A 336 -12.78 13.29 12.45
CA GLN A 336 -12.44 12.02 13.09
C GLN A 336 -11.01 11.58 12.78
N VAL A 337 -10.44 10.77 13.68
CA VAL A 337 -9.19 10.03 13.46
C VAL A 337 -9.52 8.60 13.07
N ILE A 338 -8.97 8.13 11.95
CA ILE A 338 -9.22 6.79 11.41
C ILE A 338 -7.89 6.10 11.16
N VAL A 339 -7.75 4.87 11.66
CA VAL A 339 -6.57 4.04 11.38
C VAL A 339 -6.96 2.75 10.70
N GLY A 340 -6.19 2.36 9.69
CA GLY A 340 -6.44 1.18 8.88
C GLY A 340 -5.16 0.39 8.61
N THR A 341 -5.24 -0.93 8.41
CA THR A 341 -4.05 -1.73 8.05
C THR A 341 -3.65 -1.65 6.57
N ASP A 342 -4.26 -0.71 5.82
CA ASP A 342 -4.01 -0.52 4.40
C ASP A 342 -3.44 0.90 4.14
N SER A 343 -2.45 1.01 3.24
CA SER A 343 -1.78 2.27 2.94
C SER A 343 -2.70 3.34 2.35
N HIS A 344 -3.81 2.95 1.75
CA HIS A 344 -4.76 3.83 1.08
C HIS A 344 -5.91 4.30 2.01
N THR A 345 -5.81 4.03 3.32
CA THR A 345 -6.65 4.64 4.38
C THR A 345 -6.83 6.16 4.26
N PRO A 346 -5.84 6.96 3.79
CA PRO A 346 -6.01 8.39 3.50
C PRO A 346 -7.17 8.77 2.56
N HIS A 347 -7.79 7.80 1.87
CA HIS A 347 -9.04 8.00 1.12
C HIS A 347 -10.12 8.77 1.91
N CYS A 348 -10.24 8.53 3.22
CA CYS A 348 -11.25 9.20 4.05
C CYS A 348 -10.96 10.69 4.31
N GLY A 349 -9.74 11.16 3.99
CA GLY A 349 -9.38 12.57 4.06
C GLY A 349 -10.18 13.48 3.13
N ALA A 350 -10.88 12.92 2.14
CA ALA A 350 -11.77 13.62 1.22
C ALA A 350 -12.88 14.43 1.89
N ILE A 351 -13.28 14.00 3.10
CA ILE A 351 -14.32 14.64 3.93
C ILE A 351 -13.72 15.27 5.19
N GLY A 352 -12.41 15.45 5.24
CA GLY A 352 -11.73 16.07 6.38
C GLY A 352 -11.55 15.17 7.60
N ALA A 353 -11.50 13.85 7.43
CA ALA A 353 -11.06 12.92 8.47
C ALA A 353 -9.53 12.73 8.42
N PHE A 354 -8.87 12.70 9.58
CA PHE A 354 -7.45 12.38 9.67
C PHE A 354 -7.26 10.86 9.62
N ALA A 355 -6.98 10.33 8.43
CA ALA A 355 -7.00 8.89 8.17
C ALA A 355 -5.63 8.38 7.70
N PHE A 356 -5.03 7.41 8.40
CA PHE A 356 -3.69 6.91 8.04
C PHE A 356 -3.51 5.41 8.23
N GLY A 357 -2.59 4.83 7.46
CA GLY A 357 -2.25 3.42 7.52
C GLY A 357 -1.35 3.09 8.71
N VAL A 358 -1.56 1.93 9.33
CA VAL A 358 -0.74 1.39 10.44
C VAL A 358 -0.38 -0.08 10.21
N GLY A 359 0.68 -0.55 10.87
CA GLY A 359 1.12 -1.95 10.84
C GLY A 359 0.21 -2.91 11.63
N ALA A 360 0.56 -4.20 11.60
CA ALA A 360 -0.18 -5.25 12.30
C ALA A 360 -0.03 -5.13 13.83
N THR A 361 1.18 -4.81 14.33
CA THR A 361 1.39 -4.59 15.78
C THR A 361 0.60 -3.37 16.25
N GLU A 362 0.59 -2.31 15.46
CA GLU A 362 -0.09 -1.07 15.87
C GLU A 362 -1.59 -1.23 15.83
N MET A 363 -2.13 -1.95 14.84
CA MET A 363 -3.55 -2.27 14.78
C MET A 363 -3.97 -3.17 15.94
N ALA A 364 -3.20 -4.23 16.21
CA ALA A 364 -3.44 -5.09 17.37
C ALA A 364 -3.42 -4.30 18.69
N ASN A 365 -2.47 -3.37 18.83
CA ASN A 365 -2.43 -2.44 19.95
C ASN A 365 -3.66 -1.54 20.00
N ALA A 366 -4.04 -0.93 18.88
CA ALA A 366 -5.18 -0.04 18.78
C ALA A 366 -6.49 -0.75 19.12
N TRP A 367 -6.65 -2.03 18.80
CA TRP A 367 -7.79 -2.83 19.26
C TRP A 367 -7.86 -2.97 20.78
N LEU A 368 -6.72 -3.01 21.47
CA LEU A 368 -6.66 -3.10 22.93
C LEU A 368 -6.82 -1.75 23.63
N THR A 369 -6.27 -0.67 23.06
CA THR A 369 -6.18 0.64 23.73
C THR A 369 -7.14 1.69 23.18
N GLY A 370 -7.60 1.54 21.94
CA GLY A 370 -8.42 2.52 21.22
C GLY A 370 -7.63 3.63 20.53
N ASP A 371 -6.30 3.58 20.53
CA ASP A 371 -5.42 4.61 19.96
C ASP A 371 -4.22 4.05 19.19
N ALA A 372 -3.59 4.90 18.39
CA ALA A 372 -2.44 4.53 17.56
C ALA A 372 -1.24 5.44 17.83
N ARG A 373 -0.03 4.86 17.76
CA ARG A 373 1.21 5.61 17.87
C ARG A 373 1.35 6.56 16.68
N LEU A 374 1.67 7.82 16.94
CA LEU A 374 1.84 8.86 15.95
C LEU A 374 2.96 9.81 16.37
N ALA A 375 3.93 10.03 15.48
CA ALA A 375 4.73 11.25 15.52
C ALA A 375 3.97 12.31 14.73
N VAL A 376 3.56 13.40 15.38
CA VAL A 376 2.75 14.45 14.74
C VAL A 376 3.49 14.94 13.48
N PRO A 377 2.90 14.81 12.29
CA PRO A 377 3.58 15.12 11.04
C PRO A 377 3.59 16.62 10.75
N GLY A 378 4.61 17.10 10.03
CA GLY A 378 4.53 18.41 9.37
C GLY A 378 3.49 18.39 8.24
N THR A 379 2.98 19.56 7.86
CA THR A 379 1.98 19.69 6.78
C THR A 379 2.59 20.34 5.53
N CYS A 380 2.45 19.70 4.37
CA CYS A 380 2.67 20.29 3.06
C CYS A 380 1.32 20.78 2.51
N LEU A 381 1.21 22.08 2.25
CA LEU A 381 0.02 22.66 1.64
C LEU A 381 0.12 22.57 0.12
N VAL A 382 -0.84 21.90 -0.52
CA VAL A 382 -1.02 21.94 -1.97
C VAL A 382 -2.14 22.93 -2.28
N HIS A 383 -1.76 24.12 -2.73
CA HIS A 383 -2.67 25.21 -3.05
C HIS A 383 -3.04 25.18 -4.54
N LEU A 384 -4.26 24.73 -4.82
CA LEU A 384 -4.83 24.51 -6.15
C LEU A 384 -5.65 25.73 -6.61
N ARG A 385 -5.06 26.53 -7.49
CA ARG A 385 -5.67 27.77 -8.02
C ARG A 385 -6.48 27.50 -9.28
N GLY A 386 -7.48 28.33 -9.53
CA GLY A 386 -8.32 28.23 -10.73
C GLY A 386 -9.25 27.01 -10.70
N ARG A 387 -9.42 26.37 -11.85
CA ARG A 387 -10.26 25.18 -12.05
C ARG A 387 -9.59 24.25 -13.05
N LEU A 388 -9.72 22.94 -12.85
CA LEU A 388 -9.28 21.96 -13.84
C LEU A 388 -10.10 22.12 -15.15
N PRO A 389 -9.45 22.02 -16.32
CA PRO A 389 -10.15 21.98 -17.59
C PRO A 389 -11.11 20.79 -17.69
N THR A 390 -12.07 20.89 -18.61
CA THR A 390 -12.92 19.74 -18.98
C THR A 390 -12.03 18.56 -19.38
N GLY A 391 -12.42 17.34 -19.00
CA GLY A 391 -11.66 16.13 -19.30
C GLY A 391 -10.44 15.88 -18.40
N VAL A 392 -10.07 16.82 -17.53
CA VAL A 392 -8.97 16.68 -16.56
C VAL A 392 -9.54 16.50 -15.15
N GLY A 393 -9.13 15.43 -14.48
CA GLY A 393 -9.64 15.07 -13.16
C GLY A 393 -8.56 14.98 -12.07
N ALA A 394 -8.99 14.57 -10.88
CA ALA A 394 -8.15 14.37 -9.71
C ALA A 394 -7.00 13.40 -9.98
N LYS A 395 -7.21 12.38 -10.82
CA LYS A 395 -6.16 11.44 -11.22
C LYS A 395 -5.03 12.15 -11.94
N ASP A 396 -5.35 13.03 -12.88
CA ASP A 396 -4.36 13.77 -13.65
C ASP A 396 -3.56 14.71 -12.75
N LEU A 397 -4.25 15.41 -11.84
CA LEU A 397 -3.61 16.25 -10.83
C LEU A 397 -2.69 15.44 -9.89
N ALA A 398 -3.10 14.25 -9.46
CA ALA A 398 -2.28 13.38 -8.63
C ALA A 398 -1.00 12.92 -9.36
N LEU A 399 -1.12 12.53 -10.63
CA LEU A 399 0.04 12.15 -11.45
C LEU A 399 0.98 13.35 -11.70
N HIS A 400 0.43 14.55 -11.90
CA HIS A 400 1.23 15.77 -11.98
C HIS A 400 1.98 16.07 -10.68
N LEU A 401 1.31 15.96 -9.53
CA LEU A 401 1.93 16.15 -8.22
C LEU A 401 3.10 15.19 -7.98
N LEU A 402 2.92 13.91 -8.30
CA LEU A 402 3.96 12.89 -8.17
C LEU A 402 5.21 13.19 -9.01
N HIS A 403 5.07 13.99 -10.08
CA HIS A 403 6.19 14.40 -10.92
C HIS A 403 6.96 15.61 -10.34
N LEU A 404 6.41 16.35 -9.38
CA LEU A 404 7.05 17.57 -8.87
C LEU A 404 8.33 17.27 -8.08
N PRO A 405 9.39 18.10 -8.18
CA PRO A 405 10.67 17.84 -7.53
C PRO A 405 10.57 17.62 -6.02
N TYR A 406 9.74 18.39 -5.32
CA TYR A 406 9.55 18.23 -3.87
C TYR A 406 9.05 16.82 -3.50
N ILE A 407 8.21 16.24 -4.35
CA ILE A 407 7.63 14.91 -4.16
C ILE A 407 8.60 13.82 -4.62
N ARG A 408 9.16 13.93 -5.83
CA ARG A 408 10.12 12.96 -6.38
C ARG A 408 11.37 12.80 -5.52
N ASP A 409 11.81 13.88 -4.90
CA ASP A 409 12.97 13.87 -4.00
C ASP A 409 12.65 13.33 -2.59
N GLY A 410 11.40 12.88 -2.34
CA GLY A 410 10.98 12.30 -1.06
C GLY A 410 10.80 13.29 0.09
N ARG A 411 10.76 14.61 -0.18
CA ARG A 411 10.69 15.63 0.88
C ARG A 411 9.33 15.70 1.58
N ALA A 412 8.30 15.14 0.95
CA ALA A 412 6.95 15.04 1.49
C ALA A 412 6.69 13.77 2.32
N ILE A 413 7.68 12.87 2.43
CA ILE A 413 7.49 11.58 3.11
C ILE A 413 7.08 11.79 4.57
N GLY A 414 6.00 11.13 4.98
CA GLY A 414 5.44 11.21 6.33
C GLY A 414 4.75 12.53 6.67
N GLN A 415 4.64 13.48 5.75
CA GLN A 415 3.90 14.72 5.96
C GLN A 415 2.39 14.52 5.74
N ILE A 416 1.56 15.41 6.31
CA ILE A 416 0.18 15.61 5.86
C ILE A 416 0.25 16.35 4.54
N ILE A 417 -0.48 15.89 3.53
CA ILE A 417 -0.70 16.63 2.29
C ILE A 417 -2.09 17.27 2.37
N GLU A 418 -2.12 18.56 2.70
CA GLU A 418 -3.36 19.33 2.82
C GLU A 418 -3.69 19.98 1.48
N PHE A 419 -4.85 19.67 0.91
CA PHE A 419 -5.30 20.24 -0.36
C PHE A 419 -6.25 21.41 -0.08
N ALA A 420 -5.90 22.59 -0.62
CA ALA A 420 -6.70 23.80 -0.47
C ALA A 420 -6.75 24.59 -1.78
N GLY A 421 -7.53 25.66 -1.81
CA GLY A 421 -7.64 26.56 -2.95
C GLY A 421 -8.94 26.39 -3.74
N ALA A 422 -9.16 27.30 -4.68
CA ALA A 422 -10.43 27.43 -5.40
C ALA A 422 -10.82 26.15 -6.17
N ALA A 423 -9.85 25.40 -6.70
CA ALA A 423 -10.15 24.21 -7.48
C ALA A 423 -10.76 23.09 -6.62
N VAL A 424 -10.38 22.99 -5.34
CA VAL A 424 -10.89 21.94 -4.41
C VAL A 424 -12.40 22.05 -4.24
N ALA A 425 -12.94 23.27 -4.18
CA ALA A 425 -14.38 23.51 -4.08
C ALA A 425 -15.19 23.00 -5.29
N HIS A 426 -14.52 22.74 -6.42
CA HIS A 426 -15.13 22.22 -7.65
C HIS A 426 -14.92 20.72 -7.85
N LEU A 427 -14.12 20.06 -6.99
CA LEU A 427 -13.97 18.62 -6.98
C LEU A 427 -15.10 17.99 -6.18
N SER A 428 -15.72 16.95 -6.72
CA SER A 428 -16.62 16.11 -5.95
C SER A 428 -15.88 15.37 -4.84
N THR A 429 -16.60 14.84 -3.87
CA THR A 429 -16.00 14.02 -2.81
C THR A 429 -15.31 12.76 -3.38
N ASP A 430 -15.83 12.17 -4.47
CA ASP A 430 -15.18 11.03 -5.13
C ASP A 430 -13.84 11.48 -5.76
N GLU A 431 -13.77 12.64 -6.42
CA GLU A 431 -12.52 13.22 -6.94
C GLU A 431 -11.52 13.55 -5.81
N ARG A 432 -11.99 14.17 -4.71
CA ARG A 432 -11.18 14.43 -3.52
C ARG A 432 -10.62 13.14 -2.92
N ALA A 433 -11.42 12.07 -2.92
CA ALA A 433 -10.99 10.77 -2.43
C ALA A 433 -9.90 10.15 -3.32
N THR A 434 -9.93 10.38 -4.63
CA THR A 434 -8.80 10.02 -5.50
C THR A 434 -7.52 10.79 -5.11
N LEU A 435 -7.61 12.09 -4.85
CA LEU A 435 -6.45 12.90 -4.43
C LEU A 435 -5.87 12.43 -3.09
N THR A 436 -6.70 12.34 -2.05
CA THR A 436 -6.21 12.00 -0.71
C THR A 436 -5.73 10.56 -0.63
N ASN A 437 -6.33 9.65 -1.39
CA ASN A 437 -5.89 8.26 -1.51
C ASN A 437 -4.49 8.16 -2.16
N MET A 438 -4.24 8.91 -3.23
CA MET A 438 -2.96 8.89 -3.94
C MET A 438 -1.80 9.55 -3.17
N VAL A 439 -2.06 10.16 -2.01
CA VAL A 439 -1.00 10.60 -1.09
C VAL A 439 -0.13 9.43 -0.61
N ALA A 440 -0.67 8.20 -0.60
CA ALA A 440 0.12 7.01 -0.34
C ALA A 440 1.29 6.84 -1.33
N GLU A 441 1.09 7.23 -2.60
CA GLU A 441 2.14 7.18 -3.63
C GLU A 441 3.15 8.33 -3.51
N ILE A 442 2.76 9.45 -2.89
CA ILE A 442 3.68 10.55 -2.51
C ILE A 442 4.61 10.13 -1.35
N GLY A 443 4.22 9.09 -0.61
CA GLY A 443 4.84 8.72 0.66
C GLY A 443 4.37 9.57 1.85
N GLY A 444 3.35 10.40 1.65
CA GLY A 444 2.73 11.19 2.73
C GLY A 444 2.03 10.28 3.74
N LEU A 445 1.86 10.75 4.98
CA LEU A 445 1.14 10.01 6.01
C LEU A 445 -0.36 9.94 5.70
N THR A 446 -0.92 11.07 5.29
CA THR A 446 -2.33 11.22 4.96
C THR A 446 -2.57 12.40 4.02
N GLY A 447 -3.63 12.33 3.23
CA GLY A 447 -4.15 13.46 2.46
C GLY A 447 -5.36 14.04 3.17
N LEU A 448 -5.53 15.36 3.13
CA LEU A 448 -6.59 16.03 3.87
C LEU A 448 -7.21 17.16 3.05
N VAL A 449 -8.54 17.14 2.93
CA VAL A 449 -9.33 18.26 2.42
C VAL A 449 -10.15 18.81 3.58
N VAL A 450 -10.07 20.12 3.82
CA VAL A 450 -10.91 20.79 4.84
C VAL A 450 -12.39 20.58 4.48
N PRO A 451 -13.24 20.13 5.42
CA PRO A 451 -14.64 19.84 5.12
C PRO A 451 -15.39 21.12 4.75
N ASP A 452 -16.28 21.02 3.78
CA ASP A 452 -17.03 22.15 3.22
C ASP A 452 -18.46 21.75 2.79
N ALA A 453 -19.13 22.60 2.02
CA ALA A 453 -20.47 22.34 1.54
C ALA A 453 -20.60 21.06 0.70
N GLU A 454 -19.55 20.67 -0.04
CA GLU A 454 -19.50 19.42 -0.79
C GLU A 454 -19.46 18.22 0.15
N THR A 455 -18.72 18.31 1.26
CA THR A 455 -18.70 17.28 2.31
C THR A 455 -20.10 17.06 2.90
N VAL A 456 -20.82 18.15 3.23
CA VAL A 456 -22.19 18.07 3.74
C VAL A 456 -23.13 17.47 2.71
N ARG A 457 -23.03 17.90 1.44
CA ARG A 457 -23.82 17.35 0.33
C ARG A 457 -23.61 15.85 0.18
N TYR A 458 -22.36 15.39 0.20
CA TYR A 458 -22.02 13.97 0.06
C TYR A 458 -22.60 13.13 1.18
N LEU A 459 -22.43 13.54 2.44
CA LEU A 459 -22.93 12.78 3.59
C LEU A 459 -24.47 12.72 3.60
N ARG A 460 -25.14 13.81 3.22
CA ARG A 460 -26.60 13.84 3.05
C ARG A 460 -27.04 12.90 1.92
N GLU A 461 -26.41 12.96 0.76
CA GLU A 461 -26.79 12.14 -0.40
C GLU A 461 -26.52 10.65 -0.17
N ARG A 462 -25.34 10.30 0.36
CA ARG A 462 -24.91 8.90 0.48
C ARG A 462 -25.48 8.19 1.70
N ARG A 463 -25.69 8.92 2.80
CA ARG A 463 -26.07 8.33 4.10
C ARG A 463 -27.36 8.90 4.69
N GLY A 464 -27.93 9.95 4.11
CA GLY A 464 -29.11 10.62 4.67
C GLY A 464 -28.84 11.35 5.98
N ILE A 465 -27.58 11.66 6.31
CA ILE A 465 -27.21 12.33 7.56
C ILE A 465 -26.97 13.82 7.35
N GLU A 466 -27.45 14.63 8.28
CA GLU A 466 -27.20 16.07 8.35
C GLU A 466 -26.01 16.34 9.25
N VAL A 467 -24.98 17.01 8.73
CA VAL A 467 -23.79 17.38 9.49
C VAL A 467 -23.65 18.89 9.50
N THR A 468 -23.37 19.46 10.67
CA THR A 468 -23.00 20.87 10.83
C THR A 468 -21.48 20.96 10.97
N LEU A 469 -20.85 21.80 10.15
CA LEU A 469 -19.41 22.04 10.22
C LEU A 469 -19.13 23.09 11.28
N ASP A 470 -18.31 22.73 12.28
CA ASP A 470 -17.91 23.65 13.33
C ASP A 470 -16.80 24.59 12.86
N ALA A 471 -16.71 25.78 13.46
CA ALA A 471 -15.69 26.78 13.13
C ALA A 471 -14.23 26.29 13.35
N TRP A 472 -14.03 25.26 14.18
CA TRP A 472 -12.69 24.70 14.39
C TRP A 472 -12.22 23.82 13.21
N MET A 473 -13.14 23.37 12.34
CA MET A 473 -12.86 22.47 11.22
C MET A 473 -12.19 23.17 10.03
N ALA A 474 -11.14 23.94 10.30
CA ALA A 474 -10.29 24.62 9.34
C ALA A 474 -8.95 24.98 9.99
N GLY A 475 -7.87 25.13 9.21
CA GLY A 475 -6.59 25.63 9.71
C GLY A 475 -6.69 27.08 10.21
N ASP A 476 -5.82 27.47 11.14
CA ASP A 476 -5.71 28.87 11.57
C ASP A 476 -5.02 29.73 10.50
N PRO A 477 -5.37 31.02 10.34
CA PRO A 477 -4.75 31.91 9.34
C PRO A 477 -3.22 32.05 9.44
N GLN A 478 -2.65 31.77 10.62
CA GLN A 478 -1.21 31.85 10.89
C GLN A 478 -0.58 30.47 11.12
N ALA A 479 -1.24 29.39 10.68
CA ALA A 479 -0.69 28.05 10.76
C ALA A 479 0.61 27.93 9.96
N SER A 480 1.56 27.16 10.49
CA SER A 480 2.86 26.94 9.83
C SER A 480 2.80 25.69 8.96
N TYR A 481 3.16 25.84 7.69
CA TYR A 481 3.30 24.73 6.76
C TYR A 481 4.78 24.41 6.56
N ALA A 482 5.13 23.12 6.52
CA ALA A 482 6.48 22.65 6.23
C ALA A 482 6.90 23.03 4.80
N HIS A 483 5.94 23.03 3.87
CA HIS A 483 6.13 23.48 2.50
C HIS A 483 4.79 23.89 1.88
N VAL A 484 4.84 24.71 0.84
CA VAL A 484 3.68 25.12 0.05
C VAL A 484 3.97 24.86 -1.42
N ILE A 485 3.15 24.03 -2.05
CA ILE A 485 3.15 23.76 -3.49
C ILE A 485 1.98 24.51 -4.09
N GLU A 486 2.25 25.45 -4.99
CA GLU A 486 1.21 26.16 -5.74
C GLU A 486 1.05 25.57 -7.13
N ILE A 487 -0.19 25.26 -7.51
CA ILE A 487 -0.52 24.72 -8.82
C ILE A 487 -1.58 25.60 -9.46
N ASP A 488 -1.33 26.03 -10.70
CA ASP A 488 -2.36 26.58 -11.57
C ASP A 488 -3.10 25.42 -12.24
N CYS A 489 -4.32 25.11 -11.78
CA CYS A 489 -5.07 24.00 -12.33
C CYS A 489 -5.52 24.26 -13.78
N ALA A 490 -5.61 25.52 -14.22
CA ALA A 490 -6.06 25.84 -15.57
C ALA A 490 -5.04 25.47 -16.66
N SER A 491 -3.76 25.31 -16.29
CA SER A 491 -2.70 24.88 -17.21
C SER A 491 -2.51 23.36 -17.28
N LEU A 492 -3.25 22.58 -16.50
CA LEU A 492 -3.10 21.13 -16.47
C LEU A 492 -3.84 20.49 -17.64
N GLY A 493 -3.22 19.48 -18.26
CA GLY A 493 -3.86 18.60 -19.23
C GLY A 493 -4.08 17.20 -18.64
N ALA A 494 -4.66 16.31 -19.45
CA ALA A 494 -4.71 14.90 -19.12
C ALA A 494 -3.28 14.36 -18.94
N MET A 495 -3.09 13.49 -17.96
CA MET A 495 -1.81 12.88 -17.61
C MET A 495 -1.90 11.37 -17.72
N VAL A 496 -0.77 10.75 -18.06
CA VAL A 496 -0.57 9.31 -17.90
C VAL A 496 0.76 9.05 -17.20
N ALA A 497 0.90 7.93 -16.49
CA ALA A 497 2.19 7.52 -15.94
C ALA A 497 2.72 6.32 -16.70
N SER A 498 3.97 6.40 -17.17
CA SER A 498 4.61 5.29 -17.88
C SER A 498 5.01 4.15 -16.93
N PRO A 499 5.22 2.93 -17.44
CA PRO A 499 5.49 1.75 -16.62
C PRO A 499 6.64 1.93 -15.63
N GLY A 500 6.51 1.28 -14.47
CA GLY A 500 7.58 1.15 -13.48
C GLY A 500 7.38 1.98 -12.22
N ASP A 501 6.82 3.19 -12.32
CA ASP A 501 6.60 4.07 -11.16
C ASP A 501 5.47 5.09 -11.42
N PRO A 502 4.53 5.31 -10.48
CA PRO A 502 3.50 6.34 -10.62
C PRO A 502 4.03 7.77 -10.80
N GLY A 503 5.24 8.05 -10.31
CA GLY A 503 5.97 9.31 -10.49
C GLY A 503 6.51 9.54 -11.91
N ASN A 504 6.40 8.56 -12.80
CA ASN A 504 6.69 8.72 -14.24
C ASN A 504 5.53 9.39 -14.99
N GLY A 505 4.77 10.26 -14.30
CA GLY A 505 3.71 11.06 -14.90
C GLY A 505 4.25 11.93 -16.04
N VAL A 506 3.56 11.90 -17.17
CA VAL A 506 3.80 12.73 -18.35
C VAL A 506 2.47 13.31 -18.82
N ALA A 507 2.49 14.53 -19.35
CA ALA A 507 1.31 15.07 -20.00
C ALA A 507 1.01 14.21 -21.22
N LEU A 508 -0.26 13.88 -21.40
CA LEU A 508 -0.68 13.02 -22.51
C LEU A 508 -0.31 13.63 -23.87
N ALA A 509 -0.38 14.96 -23.98
CA ALA A 509 0.02 15.71 -25.17
C ALA A 509 1.52 15.60 -25.51
N ASP A 510 2.36 15.21 -24.55
CA ASP A 510 3.80 15.05 -24.74
C ASP A 510 4.19 13.62 -25.18
N LEU A 511 3.23 12.70 -25.31
CA LEU A 511 3.49 11.38 -25.88
C LEU A 511 3.83 11.51 -27.38
N SER A 512 5.10 11.31 -27.71
CA SER A 512 5.59 11.40 -29.10
C SER A 512 5.23 10.19 -29.97
N THR A 513 4.89 9.07 -29.33
CA THR A 513 4.66 7.78 -30.00
C THR A 513 3.36 7.19 -29.50
N GLU A 514 2.56 6.67 -30.43
CA GLU A 514 1.36 5.94 -30.10
C GLU A 514 1.70 4.67 -29.31
N VAL A 515 1.01 4.46 -28.19
CA VAL A 515 1.17 3.27 -27.35
C VAL A 515 -0.08 2.41 -27.51
N VAL A 516 0.03 1.36 -28.31
CA VAL A 516 -1.02 0.35 -28.50
C VAL A 516 -1.24 -0.40 -27.18
N ILE A 517 -2.50 -0.70 -26.85
CA ILE A 517 -2.88 -1.37 -25.60
C ILE A 517 -3.53 -2.73 -25.88
N ASP A 518 -3.37 -3.67 -24.96
CA ASP A 518 -4.04 -4.98 -24.98
C ASP A 518 -5.14 -5.08 -23.92
N ILE A 519 -4.99 -4.33 -22.83
CA ILE A 519 -5.89 -4.35 -21.68
C ILE A 519 -6.18 -2.93 -21.22
N ALA A 520 -7.46 -2.64 -20.99
CA ALA A 520 -7.89 -1.47 -20.25
C ALA A 520 -8.55 -1.92 -18.94
N TYR A 521 -8.26 -1.22 -17.83
CA TYR A 521 -8.81 -1.58 -16.52
C TYR A 521 -9.23 -0.32 -15.73
N GLY A 522 -10.54 -0.15 -15.54
CA GLY A 522 -11.12 0.86 -14.65
C GLY A 522 -11.64 0.22 -13.37
N GLY A 523 -10.79 0.15 -12.35
CA GLY A 523 -11.11 -0.42 -11.04
C GLY A 523 -10.15 0.10 -9.97
N SER A 524 -10.11 -0.54 -8.79
CA SER A 524 -9.43 -0.05 -7.56
C SER A 524 -10.16 1.09 -6.84
N CYS A 525 -9.73 1.41 -5.63
CA CYS A 525 -10.22 2.54 -4.83
C CYS A 525 -10.08 3.92 -5.52
N THR A 526 -9.30 4.03 -6.59
CA THR A 526 -9.13 5.25 -7.41
C THR A 526 -9.82 5.23 -8.78
N GLY A 527 -10.53 4.16 -9.14
CA GLY A 527 -11.15 4.03 -10.46
C GLY A 527 -12.48 3.28 -10.49
N SER A 528 -13.20 3.22 -9.37
CA SER A 528 -14.42 2.42 -9.21
C SER A 528 -15.56 3.10 -8.43
N LYS A 529 -15.43 4.40 -8.16
CA LYS A 529 -16.46 5.22 -7.49
C LYS A 529 -17.56 5.63 -8.46
N ARG A 530 -18.64 6.26 -7.96
CA ARG A 530 -19.77 6.67 -8.83
C ARG A 530 -19.31 7.62 -9.93
N ASP A 531 -18.47 8.59 -9.59
CA ASP A 531 -17.96 9.56 -10.55
C ASP A 531 -16.96 8.95 -11.54
N ASP A 532 -16.15 7.98 -11.10
CA ASP A 532 -15.22 7.24 -11.99
C ASP A 532 -16.01 6.46 -13.05
N LEU A 533 -17.06 5.75 -12.63
CA LEU A 533 -17.90 4.96 -13.55
C LEU A 533 -18.78 5.85 -14.42
N ARG A 534 -19.22 7.03 -13.95
CA ARG A 534 -19.87 8.04 -14.79
C ARG A 534 -18.91 8.52 -15.89
N ALA A 535 -17.66 8.84 -15.55
CA ALA A 535 -16.68 9.27 -16.54
C ALA A 535 -16.45 8.19 -17.62
N CYS A 536 -16.30 6.92 -17.22
CA CYS A 536 -16.23 5.81 -18.18
C CYS A 536 -17.51 5.70 -19.02
N HIS A 537 -18.68 5.81 -18.39
CA HIS A 537 -19.98 5.75 -19.07
C HIS A 537 -20.09 6.82 -20.15
N ASP A 538 -19.76 8.07 -19.84
CA ASP A 538 -19.96 9.19 -20.78
C ASP A 538 -19.08 9.02 -22.03
N VAL A 539 -17.84 8.55 -21.85
CA VAL A 539 -16.93 8.22 -22.95
C VAL A 539 -17.48 7.07 -23.81
N LEU A 540 -17.93 6.00 -23.17
CA LEU A 540 -18.44 4.81 -23.86
C LEU A 540 -19.77 5.05 -24.58
N ALA A 541 -20.67 5.81 -23.97
CA ALA A 541 -21.93 6.22 -24.57
C ALA A 541 -21.68 7.11 -25.80
N TRP A 542 -20.72 8.03 -25.71
CA TRP A 542 -20.28 8.80 -26.86
C TRP A 542 -19.71 7.90 -27.96
N GLY A 543 -18.80 6.98 -27.63
CA GLY A 543 -18.23 6.03 -28.59
C GLY A 543 -19.28 5.22 -29.35
N LEU A 544 -20.27 4.68 -28.61
CA LEU A 544 -21.41 3.96 -29.19
C LEU A 544 -22.25 4.84 -30.13
N SER A 545 -22.47 6.11 -29.79
CA SER A 545 -23.19 7.06 -30.65
C SER A 545 -22.45 7.32 -31.97
N GLN A 546 -21.13 7.13 -31.99
CA GLN A 546 -20.30 7.23 -33.19
C GLN A 546 -20.16 5.88 -33.93
N GLY A 547 -20.83 4.82 -33.46
CA GLY A 547 -20.75 3.48 -34.05
C GLY A 547 -19.52 2.67 -33.62
N HIS A 548 -18.79 3.13 -32.59
CA HIS A 548 -17.60 2.45 -32.08
C HIS A 548 -17.89 1.68 -30.79
N ARG A 549 -17.16 0.58 -30.60
CA ARG A 549 -17.11 -0.22 -29.38
C ARG A 549 -15.65 -0.32 -28.93
N VAL A 550 -15.39 -1.04 -27.84
CA VAL A 550 -14.02 -1.40 -27.46
C VAL A 550 -13.29 -1.99 -28.68
N ALA A 551 -12.07 -1.51 -28.93
CA ALA A 551 -11.29 -1.85 -30.11
C ALA A 551 -10.99 -3.36 -30.19
N ASP A 552 -10.90 -3.88 -31.42
CA ASP A 552 -10.58 -5.30 -31.64
C ASP A 552 -9.22 -5.66 -31.02
N GLY A 553 -9.19 -6.74 -30.24
CA GLY A 553 -8.00 -7.19 -29.51
C GLY A 553 -7.84 -6.59 -28.11
N VAL A 554 -8.55 -5.51 -27.77
CA VAL A 554 -8.51 -4.92 -26.43
C VAL A 554 -9.49 -5.62 -25.49
N ARG A 555 -9.02 -6.00 -24.29
CA ARG A 555 -9.89 -6.47 -23.20
C ARG A 555 -10.13 -5.33 -22.22
N PHE A 556 -11.36 -4.84 -22.13
CA PHE A 556 -11.72 -3.80 -21.18
C PHE A 556 -12.52 -4.34 -20.00
N TYR A 557 -11.98 -4.15 -18.79
CA TYR A 557 -12.64 -4.45 -17.53
C TYR A 557 -12.99 -3.18 -16.77
N LEU A 558 -14.21 -3.11 -16.26
CA LEU A 558 -14.62 -2.13 -15.26
C LEU A 558 -15.05 -2.83 -13.98
N GLN A 559 -14.83 -2.20 -12.83
CA GLN A 559 -15.14 -2.78 -11.53
C GLN A 559 -15.94 -1.81 -10.67
N TYR A 560 -16.94 -2.33 -9.95
CA TYR A 560 -17.67 -1.57 -8.95
C TYR A 560 -16.85 -1.43 -7.66
N GLY A 561 -16.81 -0.24 -7.05
CA GLY A 561 -16.06 -0.02 -5.80
C GLY A 561 -16.76 -0.59 -4.57
N SER A 562 -18.09 -0.65 -4.61
CA SER A 562 -18.96 -1.22 -3.58
C SER A 562 -20.27 -1.69 -4.17
N GLU A 563 -21.03 -2.48 -3.40
CA GLU A 563 -22.41 -2.85 -3.78
C GLU A 563 -23.32 -1.62 -3.91
N ASP A 564 -23.10 -0.56 -3.13
CA ASP A 564 -23.87 0.69 -3.23
C ASP A 564 -23.58 1.42 -4.55
N VAL A 565 -22.34 1.34 -5.05
CA VAL A 565 -21.98 1.84 -6.38
C VAL A 565 -22.61 0.98 -7.46
N ARG A 566 -22.57 -0.35 -7.34
CA ARG A 566 -23.20 -1.28 -8.31
C ARG A 566 -24.68 -0.98 -8.47
N VAL A 567 -25.43 -0.97 -7.36
CA VAL A 567 -26.88 -0.69 -7.35
C VAL A 567 -27.17 0.68 -7.95
N TRP A 568 -26.36 1.69 -7.64
CA TRP A 568 -26.52 3.02 -8.23
C TRP A 568 -26.31 3.00 -9.74
N CYS A 569 -25.24 2.37 -10.24
CA CYS A 569 -24.96 2.27 -11.69
C CYS A 569 -26.07 1.53 -12.45
N GLU A 570 -26.62 0.47 -11.87
CA GLU A 570 -27.77 -0.24 -12.44
C GLU A 570 -29.00 0.65 -12.51
N ALA A 571 -29.29 1.42 -11.45
CA ALA A 571 -30.40 2.37 -11.43
C ALA A 571 -30.23 3.52 -12.44
N GLN A 572 -29.00 3.89 -12.79
CA GLN A 572 -28.71 4.87 -13.85
C GLN A 572 -28.75 4.28 -15.27
N GLY A 573 -28.85 2.95 -15.42
CA GLY A 573 -28.80 2.27 -16.72
C GLY A 573 -27.40 2.13 -17.32
N TYR A 574 -26.33 2.38 -16.54
CA TYR A 574 -24.95 2.34 -17.04
C TYR A 574 -24.51 0.94 -17.46
N ALA A 575 -25.04 -0.09 -16.80
CA ALA A 575 -24.73 -1.48 -17.10
C ALA A 575 -25.02 -1.86 -18.56
N ASP A 576 -26.10 -1.34 -19.13
CA ASP A 576 -26.48 -1.60 -20.52
C ASP A 576 -25.50 -0.96 -21.52
N VAL A 577 -25.05 0.26 -21.23
CA VAL A 577 -24.03 0.97 -22.02
C VAL A 577 -22.69 0.23 -21.96
N PHE A 578 -22.26 -0.18 -20.77
CA PHE A 578 -21.02 -0.94 -20.59
C PHE A 578 -21.06 -2.26 -21.37
N LYS A 579 -22.16 -3.01 -21.26
CA LYS A 579 -22.36 -4.24 -22.02
C LYS A 579 -22.37 -4.00 -23.52
N ALA A 580 -23.08 -2.97 -24.00
CA ALA A 580 -23.13 -2.61 -25.41
C ALA A 580 -21.76 -2.20 -25.95
N ALA A 581 -20.94 -1.51 -25.16
CA ALA A 581 -19.59 -1.13 -25.56
C ALA A 581 -18.59 -2.31 -25.59
N GLY A 582 -18.92 -3.45 -25.00
CA GLY A 582 -18.04 -4.63 -24.92
C GLY A 582 -17.20 -4.70 -23.64
N VAL A 583 -17.60 -3.98 -22.59
CA VAL A 583 -16.92 -3.99 -21.29
C VAL A 583 -17.28 -5.26 -20.50
N THR A 584 -16.29 -5.84 -19.82
CA THR A 584 -16.50 -6.87 -18.81
C THR A 584 -16.61 -6.24 -17.43
N MET A 585 -17.81 -6.27 -16.83
CA MET A 585 -18.03 -5.78 -15.47
C MET A 585 -17.58 -6.80 -14.42
N LEU A 586 -16.89 -6.32 -13.39
CA LEU A 586 -16.41 -7.10 -12.25
C LEU A 586 -17.13 -6.68 -10.96
N SER A 587 -17.46 -7.66 -10.12
CA SER A 587 -18.02 -7.43 -8.79
C SER A 587 -17.04 -6.69 -7.87
N PRO A 588 -17.50 -6.07 -6.77
CA PRO A 588 -16.62 -5.30 -5.90
C PRO A 588 -15.45 -6.08 -5.29
N GLY A 589 -14.37 -5.37 -4.98
CA GLY A 589 -13.14 -5.90 -4.39
C GLY A 589 -11.89 -5.21 -4.95
N CYS A 590 -10.71 -5.46 -4.38
CA CYS A 590 -9.46 -4.87 -4.88
C CYS A 590 -9.04 -5.43 -6.26
N GLY A 591 -9.35 -6.70 -6.55
CA GLY A 591 -9.20 -7.30 -7.88
C GLY A 591 -7.77 -7.23 -8.45
N ALA A 592 -7.63 -6.77 -9.70
CA ALA A 592 -6.35 -6.69 -10.40
C ALA A 592 -5.33 -5.77 -9.70
N CYS A 593 -5.78 -4.81 -8.87
CA CYS A 593 -4.90 -3.87 -8.17
C CYS A 593 -3.86 -4.57 -7.27
N VAL A 594 -4.16 -5.77 -6.78
CA VAL A 594 -3.27 -6.59 -5.95
C VAL A 594 -2.91 -7.91 -6.61
N ASN A 595 -2.99 -7.97 -7.95
CA ASN A 595 -2.81 -9.20 -8.73
C ASN A 595 -3.70 -10.34 -8.23
N ALA A 596 -4.97 -10.08 -7.90
CA ALA A 596 -5.88 -11.07 -7.33
C ALA A 596 -7.23 -11.15 -8.07
N GLY A 597 -7.33 -10.62 -9.30
CA GLY A 597 -8.56 -10.63 -10.09
C GLY A 597 -8.33 -10.47 -11.59
N PRO A 598 -9.39 -10.56 -12.41
CA PRO A 598 -9.34 -10.31 -13.85
C PRO A 598 -8.85 -8.89 -14.18
N GLY A 599 -8.21 -8.71 -15.33
CA GLY A 599 -7.61 -7.43 -15.75
C GLY A 599 -6.10 -7.32 -15.49
N VAL A 600 -5.48 -8.39 -14.97
CA VAL A 600 -4.01 -8.52 -14.89
C VAL A 600 -3.43 -8.95 -16.23
N SER A 601 -2.21 -8.51 -16.53
CA SER A 601 -1.44 -9.04 -17.67
C SER A 601 -0.94 -10.45 -17.37
N LYS A 602 -0.66 -11.23 -18.42
CA LYS A 602 -0.15 -12.60 -18.38
C LYS A 602 1.25 -12.72 -18.97
N THR A 603 1.62 -11.84 -19.89
CA THR A 603 2.94 -11.84 -20.54
C THR A 603 3.59 -10.46 -20.44
N SER A 604 4.90 -10.40 -20.62
CA SER A 604 5.68 -9.15 -20.47
C SER A 604 5.48 -8.15 -21.61
N ASP A 605 5.02 -8.63 -22.76
CA ASP A 605 4.74 -7.84 -23.95
C ASP A 605 3.36 -7.15 -23.91
N GLU A 606 2.40 -7.66 -23.12
CA GLU A 606 1.09 -7.03 -22.98
C GLU A 606 1.19 -5.63 -22.36
N VAL A 607 0.53 -4.66 -22.98
CA VAL A 607 0.41 -3.27 -22.51
C VAL A 607 -0.95 -3.05 -21.87
N VAL A 608 -0.95 -2.51 -20.66
CA VAL A 608 -2.16 -2.22 -19.87
C VAL A 608 -2.29 -0.73 -19.63
N ILE A 609 -3.46 -0.14 -19.85
CA ILE A 609 -3.81 1.19 -19.32
C ILE A 609 -4.82 1.05 -18.18
N SER A 610 -4.53 1.65 -17.03
CA SER A 610 -5.22 1.35 -15.78
C SER A 610 -5.56 2.60 -14.96
N ALA A 611 -6.74 2.64 -14.36
CA ALA A 611 -7.14 3.68 -13.41
C ALA A 611 -6.58 3.45 -12.00
N GLN A 612 -5.85 2.35 -11.77
CA GLN A 612 -5.27 1.98 -10.48
C GLN A 612 -4.23 2.99 -9.97
N ASN A 613 -3.88 2.87 -8.70
CA ASN A 613 -2.89 3.71 -8.01
C ASN A 613 -1.45 3.50 -8.46
N ARG A 614 -1.08 2.25 -8.77
CA ARG A 614 0.32 1.80 -8.83
C ARG A 614 0.57 0.96 -10.07
N ASN A 615 1.73 1.17 -10.69
CA ASN A 615 2.22 0.41 -11.85
C ASN A 615 3.66 -0.10 -11.66
N PHE A 616 4.04 -0.40 -10.42
CA PHE A 616 5.33 -1.04 -10.12
C PHE A 616 5.45 -2.41 -10.84
N PRO A 617 6.66 -2.83 -11.24
CA PRO A 617 6.85 -4.11 -11.93
C PRO A 617 6.27 -5.29 -11.14
N GLY A 618 5.48 -6.14 -11.80
CA GLY A 618 4.84 -7.31 -11.18
C GLY A 618 3.60 -7.02 -10.33
N ARG A 619 3.17 -5.75 -10.20
CA ARG A 619 2.03 -5.36 -9.35
C ARG A 619 0.70 -5.95 -9.81
N SER A 620 0.47 -6.04 -11.12
CA SER A 620 -0.77 -6.51 -11.74
C SER A 620 -0.47 -7.29 -13.02
N GLY A 621 0.38 -8.31 -12.85
CA GLY A 621 0.91 -9.14 -13.94
C GLY A 621 2.30 -8.68 -14.42
N PRO A 622 2.92 -9.42 -15.35
CA PRO A 622 4.28 -9.18 -15.82
C PRO A 622 4.40 -8.12 -16.93
N GLY A 623 3.28 -7.62 -17.47
CA GLY A 623 3.23 -6.68 -18.60
C GLY A 623 3.57 -5.23 -18.25
N GLN A 624 3.48 -4.37 -19.27
CA GLN A 624 3.79 -2.94 -19.20
C GLN A 624 2.56 -2.13 -18.81
N MET A 625 2.50 -1.65 -17.57
CA MET A 625 1.33 -0.96 -17.05
C MET A 625 1.48 0.57 -17.06
N TRP A 626 0.60 1.23 -17.78
CA TRP A 626 0.36 2.67 -17.75
C TRP A 626 -0.77 3.02 -16.79
N LEU A 627 -0.68 4.19 -16.16
CA LEU A 627 -1.77 4.75 -15.36
C LEU A 627 -2.44 5.92 -16.10
N GLY A 628 -3.75 6.07 -15.93
CA GLY A 628 -4.50 7.20 -16.45
C GLY A 628 -5.81 7.44 -15.68
N SER A 629 -6.50 8.55 -15.96
CA SER A 629 -7.84 8.79 -15.43
C SER A 629 -8.86 7.79 -15.97
N PRO A 630 -9.99 7.54 -15.28
CA PRO A 630 -11.06 6.67 -15.78
C PRO A 630 -11.52 7.04 -17.21
N ALA A 631 -11.63 8.34 -17.50
CA ALA A 631 -11.97 8.84 -18.83
C ALA A 631 -10.89 8.50 -19.88
N THR A 632 -9.61 8.71 -19.56
CA THR A 632 -8.48 8.34 -20.44
C THR A 632 -8.43 6.84 -20.69
N VAL A 633 -8.66 6.01 -19.66
CA VAL A 633 -8.71 4.54 -19.79
C VAL A 633 -9.85 4.12 -20.74
N ALA A 634 -11.05 4.67 -20.56
CA ALA A 634 -12.20 4.35 -21.42
C ALA A 634 -12.00 4.83 -22.87
N ALA A 635 -11.42 6.03 -23.07
CA ALA A 635 -11.11 6.56 -24.40
C ALA A 635 -10.07 5.68 -25.10
N SER A 636 -9.03 5.29 -24.38
CA SER A 636 -7.99 4.39 -24.88
C SER A 636 -8.56 3.02 -25.25
N ALA A 637 -9.50 2.49 -24.46
CA ALA A 637 -10.16 1.22 -24.74
C ALA A 637 -10.98 1.23 -26.04
N LEU A 638 -11.63 2.35 -26.36
CA LEU A 638 -12.34 2.53 -27.63
C LEU A 638 -11.35 2.66 -28.81
N ALA A 639 -10.20 3.31 -28.59
CA ALA A 639 -9.25 3.63 -29.66
C ALA A 639 -8.25 2.49 -29.97
N GLY A 640 -7.92 1.64 -28.99
CA GLY A 640 -6.88 0.61 -29.13
C GLY A 640 -5.47 1.08 -28.78
N TYR A 641 -5.31 2.35 -28.41
CA TYR A 641 -4.05 2.96 -27.99
C TYR A 641 -4.31 4.05 -26.94
N ILE A 642 -3.26 4.45 -26.22
CA ILE A 642 -3.38 5.47 -25.17
C ILE A 642 -3.78 6.83 -25.77
N VAL A 643 -4.98 7.30 -25.44
CA VAL A 643 -5.55 8.58 -25.91
C VAL A 643 -6.53 9.15 -24.88
N GLY A 644 -6.69 10.47 -24.89
CA GLY A 644 -7.59 11.20 -24.00
C GLY A 644 -8.94 11.42 -24.66
N PHE A 645 -9.99 11.56 -23.87
CA PHE A 645 -11.34 11.70 -24.43
C PHE A 645 -11.48 12.95 -25.31
N ASP A 646 -11.03 14.10 -24.82
CA ASP A 646 -11.08 15.35 -25.59
C ASP A 646 -10.25 15.27 -26.88
N GLN A 647 -9.13 14.54 -26.86
CA GLN A 647 -8.32 14.32 -28.06
C GLN A 647 -9.07 13.43 -29.05
N LEU A 648 -9.64 12.32 -28.58
CA LEU A 648 -10.43 11.42 -29.41
C LEU A 648 -11.68 12.10 -30.01
N GLN A 649 -12.31 13.02 -29.27
CA GLN A 649 -13.43 13.81 -29.79
C GLN A 649 -13.03 14.80 -30.88
N ARG A 650 -11.84 15.40 -30.79
CA ARG A 650 -11.34 16.35 -31.79
C ARG A 650 -10.82 15.67 -33.04
N ASP A 651 -10.03 14.61 -32.85
CA ASP A 651 -9.23 14.01 -33.91
C ASP A 651 -9.95 12.81 -34.57
N GLY A 652 -10.97 12.27 -33.88
CA GLY A 652 -11.69 11.08 -34.31
C GLY A 652 -10.90 9.78 -34.11
N PHE A 653 -11.50 8.66 -34.51
CA PHE A 653 -10.81 7.37 -34.50
C PHE A 653 -9.82 7.29 -35.66
N ALA A 654 -8.54 7.07 -35.35
CA ALA A 654 -7.53 6.85 -36.37
C ALA A 654 -7.85 5.59 -37.18
N SER A 655 -7.73 5.66 -38.51
CA SER A 655 -7.88 4.51 -39.40
C SER A 655 -6.58 3.70 -39.42
N HIS A 656 -6.37 2.83 -38.44
CA HIS A 656 -5.20 1.94 -38.42
C HIS A 656 -5.47 0.67 -39.26
N PRO A 657 -4.62 0.33 -40.24
CA PRO A 657 -4.69 -0.98 -40.88
C PRO A 657 -4.30 -2.04 -39.86
N VAL A 658 -5.27 -2.86 -39.45
CA VAL A 658 -5.07 -3.97 -38.52
C VAL A 658 -4.08 -4.97 -39.13
N SER A 659 -2.81 -4.90 -38.76
CA SER A 659 -1.82 -5.93 -39.07
C SER A 659 -1.81 -6.97 -37.95
N HIS A 660 -2.63 -8.01 -38.08
CA HIS A 660 -2.53 -9.18 -37.22
C HIS A 660 -1.23 -9.95 -37.56
N PRO A 661 -0.37 -10.28 -36.57
CA PRO A 661 0.57 -11.36 -36.73
C PRO A 661 -0.24 -12.65 -36.91
N ALA A 662 -0.06 -13.32 -38.05
CA ALA A 662 -0.80 -14.54 -38.36
C ALA A 662 -0.66 -15.57 -37.24
N ALA A 663 -1.79 -16.10 -36.77
CA ALA A 663 -1.84 -17.27 -35.92
C ALA A 663 -0.97 -18.37 -36.54
N HIS A 664 0.04 -18.85 -35.80
CA HIS A 664 0.81 -20.02 -36.18
C HIS A 664 -0.13 -21.24 -36.23
N SER A 665 -0.66 -21.53 -37.41
CA SER A 665 -1.37 -22.76 -37.70
C SER A 665 -0.37 -23.91 -37.59
N ALA A 666 -0.50 -24.71 -36.54
CA ALA A 666 0.15 -26.00 -36.43
C ALA A 666 -0.43 -26.96 -37.48
N THR A 667 0.11 -26.94 -38.69
CA THR A 667 -0.18 -27.96 -39.71
C THR A 667 0.82 -29.11 -39.58
N GLY A 668 0.30 -30.21 -39.03
CA GLY A 668 0.66 -31.62 -39.22
C GLY A 668 2.05 -31.99 -39.73
N ARG A 669 2.83 -32.66 -38.87
CA ARG A 669 3.88 -33.58 -39.31
C ARG A 669 3.23 -34.80 -39.96
N GLY A 670 3.26 -34.84 -41.29
CA GLY A 670 3.01 -36.04 -42.07
C GLY A 670 4.10 -37.08 -41.85
N THR A 671 3.65 -38.30 -41.58
CA THR A 671 4.45 -39.53 -41.53
C THR A 671 5.04 -39.85 -42.90
N GLY A 672 6.36 -39.77 -43.04
CA GLY A 672 7.11 -40.26 -44.19
C GLY A 672 7.88 -41.53 -43.83
N ALA A 673 7.36 -42.68 -44.24
CA ALA A 673 8.05 -43.97 -44.18
C ALA A 673 9.15 -44.04 -45.24
N ALA A 674 10.35 -44.49 -44.87
CA ALA A 674 11.42 -44.85 -45.80
C ALA A 674 11.49 -46.39 -45.92
N PRO A 675 11.57 -46.96 -47.13
CA PRO A 675 11.70 -48.40 -47.31
C PRO A 675 13.17 -48.85 -47.30
N HIS A 676 13.37 -50.04 -46.73
CA HIS A 676 14.59 -50.85 -46.85
C HIS A 676 14.91 -51.16 -48.32
N ALA A 677 16.18 -50.97 -48.71
CA ALA A 677 16.85 -51.78 -49.71
C ALA A 677 18.31 -51.96 -49.28
N GLY A 678 18.73 -53.22 -49.14
CA GLY A 678 20.06 -53.59 -48.68
C GLY A 678 21.02 -54.00 -49.81
N ARG A 679 22.28 -54.16 -49.37
CA ARG A 679 23.42 -54.90 -49.93
C ARG A 679 24.24 -54.27 -51.06
N GLY A 680 25.55 -54.17 -50.77
CA GLY A 680 26.65 -54.37 -51.73
C GLY A 680 27.93 -53.62 -51.35
N GLY A 681 28.90 -54.31 -50.74
CA GLY A 681 30.28 -53.82 -50.53
C GLY A 681 30.84 -54.13 -49.15
#